data_AF-A0A812UYN5-F1
#
_entry.id   AF-A0A812UYN5-F1
#
_cell.length_a   1.000
_cell.length_b   1.000
_cell.length_c   1.000
_cell.angle_alpha   90.00
_cell.angle_beta   90.00
_cell.angle_gamma   90.00
#
_symmetry.space_group_name_H-M   'P 1'
#
loop_
_entity.id
_entity.type
_entity.pdbx_description
1 polymer ?
#
loop_
_entity_poly.entity_id
_entity_poly.type
_entity_poly.pdbx_seq_one_letter_code
_entity_poly.pdbx_strand_id
1 'polypeptide(L)'
;MSAGGEPRQRDNSWARDLLARAQPPLAEVVVDDNFLEELLKTEELRKAFVEETPMQKFKRKLSSISDSSLTLIMQRTLDLASLQQQLKARCTKTMRRKLRRLVRVAKLSGHFWAFNAQQREELLSDANVYVFETPQGEPEELPERPAAGHPRPGPVGPAAVRRRSKQAPRQEKTSSQLSRDLDADIWTASWGTRRMKPWSLLRWATQHSCQPEWLQLLFSKVEKGHCYYSSQPLSASRLVAELQARCTLQDFYSRLPLLASPSTPYDLGDVADVAVHIVEDIKMPKGDVLTDGFAEISLKLARKLNLVSGEQVRQGVYDAYQFRGLVRDAATGDALIVKGMFVVIETDEDVMYIRKSCEKIRFKPSAEFSSFSQELDVVQSTAAPQGQPKLNAQLCAALGMRACLLPTRAARLSAMADLRDFCRSRRADTADAMEAESWGFARGPPEHSPGIAMTALGTPASRPVSSNPTRNFIPQHRVKLTYVAHIEDPTPLEHLHTTVDLPQPWSLPELGTKEALLRGGRRFLAAARRQQKKPQLRLRGVGGACFALPDLWGKLEEPQQCHIIREGRCITGPVAVWRNPVMLPSDIEIWESVPLPDDATLVPNNCIICSCKGMGVLALAGGDYDGDVVFFSSDRDLLEFVANAPDGLHHRSWQSGLRGGR
;
A
#
# COMPACT_ATOMS: atom_id res chain seq x y z
N MET A 1 64.01 -26.26 32.02
CA MET A 1 64.92 -26.42 30.86
C MET A 1 64.39 -25.56 29.73
N SER A 2 65.30 -24.80 29.14
CA SER A 2 65.09 -23.68 28.22
C SER A 2 64.86 -24.10 26.76
N ALA A 3 64.12 -23.21 26.08
CA ALA A 3 64.35 -22.68 24.73
C ALA A 3 63.92 -23.46 23.48
N GLY A 4 63.34 -22.69 22.55
CA GLY A 4 63.63 -22.81 21.12
C GLY A 4 62.43 -22.99 20.20
N GLY A 5 61.88 -21.89 19.68
CA GLY A 5 60.91 -21.94 18.58
C GLY A 5 60.87 -20.62 17.82
N GLU A 6 61.56 -20.57 16.68
CA GLU A 6 61.60 -19.42 15.75
C GLU A 6 60.21 -19.09 15.17
N PRO A 7 59.94 -17.81 14.83
CA PRO A 7 58.71 -17.42 14.16
C PRO A 7 58.79 -17.75 12.66
N ARG A 8 57.96 -18.72 12.22
CA ARG A 8 57.70 -18.99 10.80
C ARG A 8 57.15 -17.73 10.11
N GLN A 9 57.86 -17.23 9.10
CA GLN A 9 57.32 -16.30 8.10
C GLN A 9 56.09 -16.95 7.46
N ARG A 10 54.92 -16.30 7.60
CA ARG A 10 53.72 -16.67 6.85
C ARG A 10 53.85 -16.12 5.44
N ASP A 11 53.94 -17.03 4.48
CA ASP A 11 53.81 -16.73 3.07
C ASP A 11 52.38 -16.23 2.77
N ASN A 12 52.29 -15.00 2.27
CA ASN A 12 51.04 -14.33 1.90
C ASN A 12 50.66 -14.58 0.43
N SER A 13 51.14 -15.67 -0.16
CA SER A 13 50.79 -16.09 -1.53
C SER A 13 49.29 -16.23 -1.75
N TRP A 14 48.54 -16.66 -0.74
CA TRP A 14 47.07 -16.75 -0.80
C TRP A 14 46.37 -15.38 -0.94
N ALA A 15 46.94 -14.30 -0.38
CA ALA A 15 46.37 -12.95 -0.48
C ALA A 15 46.61 -12.32 -1.87
N ARG A 16 47.70 -12.73 -2.56
CA ARG A 16 47.93 -12.35 -3.96
C ARG A 16 47.01 -13.11 -4.92
N ASP A 17 46.74 -14.38 -4.64
CA ASP A 17 45.78 -15.18 -5.41
C ASP A 17 44.34 -14.68 -5.22
N LEU A 18 43.98 -14.18 -4.03
CA LEU A 18 42.66 -13.59 -3.77
C LEU A 18 42.47 -12.26 -4.54
N LEU A 19 43.53 -11.45 -4.65
CA LEU A 19 43.52 -10.19 -5.41
C LEU A 19 43.54 -10.42 -6.93
N ALA A 20 44.20 -11.48 -7.40
CA ALA A 20 44.19 -11.86 -8.82
C ALA A 20 42.84 -12.44 -9.29
N ARG A 21 42.07 -13.07 -8.39
CA ARG A 21 40.75 -13.65 -8.69
C ARG A 21 39.58 -12.69 -8.48
N ALA A 22 39.81 -11.51 -7.90
CA ALA A 22 38.79 -10.50 -7.61
C ALA A 22 38.55 -9.48 -8.75
N GLN A 23 39.17 -9.64 -9.92
CA GLN A 23 38.83 -8.81 -11.09
C GLN A 23 37.68 -9.45 -11.87
N PRO A 24 36.49 -8.82 -11.94
CA PRO A 24 35.45 -9.26 -12.86
C PRO A 24 35.90 -9.03 -14.31
N PRO A 25 35.36 -9.78 -15.31
CA PRO A 25 35.54 -9.38 -16.69
C PRO A 25 34.87 -8.01 -16.85
N LEU A 26 35.69 -6.98 -17.11
CA LEU A 26 35.22 -5.73 -17.69
C LEU A 26 34.61 -6.09 -19.04
N ALA A 27 33.30 -6.31 -19.07
CA ALA A 27 32.54 -6.05 -20.28
C ALA A 27 32.71 -4.55 -20.55
N GLU A 28 33.60 -4.21 -21.49
CA GLU A 28 33.65 -2.88 -22.08
C GLU A 28 32.28 -2.57 -22.65
N VAL A 29 31.46 -1.86 -21.86
CA VAL A 29 30.46 -0.97 -22.44
C VAL A 29 31.27 0.14 -23.08
N VAL A 30 31.53 -0.01 -24.38
CA VAL A 30 32.03 1.09 -25.20
C VAL A 30 30.98 2.19 -25.13
N VAL A 31 31.20 3.16 -24.24
CA VAL A 31 30.51 4.43 -24.29
C VAL A 31 31.09 5.12 -25.52
N ASP A 32 30.34 5.07 -26.62
CA ASP A 32 30.65 5.77 -27.85
C ASP A 32 30.83 7.26 -27.54
N ASP A 33 32.04 7.79 -27.75
CA ASP A 33 32.37 9.20 -27.52
C ASP A 33 31.44 10.15 -28.31
N ASN A 34 30.82 9.66 -29.40
CA ASN A 34 29.82 10.41 -30.16
C ASN A 34 28.50 10.62 -29.38
N PHE A 35 28.15 9.73 -28.42
CA PHE A 35 26.97 9.88 -27.57
C PHE A 35 27.13 11.00 -26.54
N LEU A 36 28.36 11.19 -26.03
CA LEU A 36 28.70 12.28 -25.11
C LEU A 36 28.75 13.63 -25.84
N GLU A 37 29.27 13.67 -27.07
CA GLU A 37 29.24 14.88 -27.89
C GLU A 37 27.81 15.29 -28.30
N GLU A 38 26.90 14.35 -28.56
CA GLU A 38 25.51 14.67 -28.90
C GLU A 38 24.68 15.16 -27.70
N LEU A 39 24.91 14.62 -26.50
CA LEU A 39 24.27 15.08 -25.26
C LEU A 39 24.64 16.55 -24.92
N LEU A 40 25.86 16.97 -25.30
CA LEU A 40 26.40 18.31 -25.09
C LEU A 40 25.94 19.35 -26.14
N LYS A 41 25.22 18.93 -27.19
CA LYS A 41 24.63 19.86 -28.19
C LYS A 41 23.36 20.54 -27.69
N THR A 42 22.74 20.04 -26.63
CA THR A 42 21.59 20.69 -25.97
C THR A 42 22.06 21.87 -25.12
N GLU A 43 21.63 23.09 -25.49
CA GLU A 43 22.10 24.36 -24.89
C GLU A 43 21.83 24.46 -23.37
N GLU A 44 20.82 23.74 -22.87
CA GLU A 44 20.50 23.65 -21.44
C GLU A 44 21.50 22.78 -20.65
N LEU A 45 22.07 21.74 -21.27
CA LEU A 45 23.07 20.87 -20.63
C LEU A 45 24.48 21.48 -20.68
N ARG A 46 24.78 22.27 -21.73
CA ARG A 46 26.03 23.03 -21.83
C ARG A 46 26.16 24.04 -20.67
N LYS A 47 25.06 24.71 -20.29
CA LYS A 47 25.03 25.59 -19.11
C LYS A 47 25.19 24.86 -17.77
N ALA A 48 24.82 23.58 -17.70
CA ALA A 48 24.99 22.76 -16.49
C ALA A 48 26.40 22.17 -16.33
N PHE A 49 27.19 22.06 -17.41
CA PHE A 49 28.50 21.39 -17.43
C PHE A 49 29.72 22.31 -17.55
N VAL A 50 29.56 23.59 -17.89
CA VAL A 50 30.70 24.54 -18.01
C VAL A 50 31.24 25.03 -16.65
N GLU A 51 30.56 24.77 -15.53
CA GLU A 51 31.16 24.99 -14.21
C GLU A 51 31.90 23.75 -13.70
N GLU A 52 33.24 23.78 -13.77
CA GLU A 52 34.12 22.75 -13.20
C GLU A 52 33.67 22.37 -11.77
N THR A 53 33.29 21.11 -11.57
CA THR A 53 32.92 20.64 -10.23
C THR A 53 34.16 20.59 -9.32
N PRO A 54 34.04 20.93 -8.03
CA PRO A 54 35.15 20.90 -7.07
C PRO A 54 35.90 19.57 -6.99
N MET A 55 35.23 18.46 -7.34
CA MET A 55 35.77 17.10 -7.33
C MET A 55 36.81 16.87 -8.43
N GLN A 56 36.66 17.51 -9.60
CA GLN A 56 37.59 17.39 -10.72
C GLN A 56 38.86 18.21 -10.51
N LYS A 57 38.73 19.41 -9.91
CA LYS A 57 39.88 20.20 -9.40
C LYS A 57 40.64 19.46 -8.30
N PHE A 58 39.95 18.68 -7.47
CA PHE A 58 40.58 17.89 -6.40
C PHE A 58 41.35 16.68 -6.95
N LYS A 59 40.78 15.95 -7.94
CA LYS A 59 41.45 14.80 -8.58
C LYS A 59 42.71 15.19 -9.34
N ARG A 60 42.72 16.31 -10.09
CA ARG A 60 43.93 16.79 -10.78
C ARG A 60 45.06 17.20 -9.83
N LYS A 61 44.73 17.62 -8.61
CA LYS A 61 45.71 18.03 -7.60
C LYS A 61 46.31 16.85 -6.83
N LEU A 62 45.62 15.70 -6.83
CA LEU A 62 46.09 14.46 -6.21
C LEU A 62 47.02 13.66 -7.13
N SER A 63 46.86 13.77 -8.45
CA SER A 63 47.68 13.06 -9.44
C SER A 63 49.08 13.65 -9.65
N SER A 64 49.46 14.72 -8.94
CA SER A 64 50.76 15.40 -9.11
C SER A 64 51.63 15.41 -7.85
N ILE A 65 51.42 14.47 -6.92
CA ILE A 65 52.14 14.43 -5.64
C ILE A 65 53.09 13.23 -5.64
N SER A 66 54.40 13.47 -5.51
CA SER A 66 55.43 12.42 -5.39
C SER A 66 55.48 11.83 -3.97
N ASP A 67 55.99 10.60 -3.87
CA ASP A 67 56.01 9.78 -2.63
C ASP A 67 56.73 10.42 -1.43
N SER A 68 57.58 11.44 -1.63
CA SER A 68 58.18 12.20 -0.53
C SER A 68 57.22 13.14 0.20
N SER A 69 56.01 13.38 -0.33
CA SER A 69 55.01 14.26 0.27
C SER A 69 54.01 13.55 1.20
N LEU A 70 53.95 12.22 1.18
CA LEU A 70 53.04 11.44 2.04
C LEU A 70 53.47 11.48 3.52
N THR A 71 54.77 11.55 3.79
CA THR A 71 55.33 11.69 5.15
C THR A 71 55.03 13.06 5.75
N LEU A 72 55.00 14.12 4.92
CA LEU A 72 54.65 15.48 5.35
C LEU A 72 53.14 15.65 5.62
N ILE A 73 52.30 14.87 4.93
CA ILE A 73 50.84 14.85 5.13
C ILE A 73 50.47 14.15 6.44
N MET A 74 51.14 13.05 6.79
CA MET A 74 50.93 12.40 8.10
C MET A 74 51.32 13.30 9.28
N GLN A 75 52.35 14.12 9.12
CA GLN A 75 52.83 15.04 10.16
C GLN A 75 51.95 16.29 10.34
N ARG A 76 51.09 16.63 9.36
CA ARG A 76 50.11 17.73 9.44
C ARG A 76 48.70 17.30 9.89
N THR A 77 48.46 16.01 10.10
CA THR A 77 47.20 15.50 10.67
C THR A 77 47.02 15.85 12.15
N LEU A 78 48.06 16.36 12.82
CA LEU A 78 48.03 16.75 14.24
C LEU A 78 47.61 18.20 14.52
N ASP A 79 47.19 18.99 13.52
CA ASP A 79 46.83 20.41 13.74
C ASP A 79 45.41 20.80 13.24
N LEU A 80 44.48 19.86 13.35
CA LEU A 80 43.08 20.00 12.92
C LEU A 80 42.26 20.97 13.79
N ALA A 81 42.69 21.24 15.02
CA ALA A 81 42.01 22.16 15.94
C ALA A 81 42.25 23.65 15.57
N SER A 82 43.47 23.99 15.14
CA SER A 82 43.83 25.35 14.69
C SER A 82 43.10 25.72 13.38
N LEU A 83 43.01 24.76 12.45
CA LEU A 83 42.30 24.93 11.18
C LEU A 83 40.77 25.13 11.37
N GLN A 84 40.17 24.44 12.35
CA GLN A 84 38.75 24.62 12.70
C GLN A 84 38.44 26.02 13.24
N GLN A 85 39.37 26.61 13.99
CA GLN A 85 39.21 27.94 14.59
C GLN A 85 39.35 29.05 13.52
N GLN A 86 40.24 28.88 12.56
CA GLN A 86 40.39 29.78 11.41
C GLN A 86 39.22 29.69 10.41
N LEU A 87 38.65 28.50 10.19
CA LEU A 87 37.46 28.30 9.35
C LEU A 87 36.18 28.90 9.97
N LYS A 88 36.04 28.90 11.31
CA LYS A 88 34.95 29.60 12.01
C LYS A 88 34.98 31.12 11.79
N ALA A 89 36.16 31.72 11.67
CA ALA A 89 36.32 33.16 11.47
C ALA A 89 35.96 33.63 10.05
N ARG A 90 36.10 32.78 9.02
CA ARG A 90 35.93 33.16 7.59
C ARG A 90 34.61 32.77 6.92
N CYS A 91 33.66 32.14 7.63
CA CYS A 91 32.40 31.70 7.00
C CYS A 91 31.32 32.81 6.87
N THR A 92 30.92 33.13 5.64
CA THR A 92 29.83 34.07 5.30
C THR A 92 28.45 33.58 5.76
N LYS A 93 27.50 34.54 5.89
CA LYS A 93 26.14 34.36 6.43
C LYS A 93 25.35 33.19 5.79
N THR A 94 25.63 32.90 4.52
CA THR A 94 25.00 31.82 3.72
C THR A 94 25.54 30.44 4.08
N MET A 95 26.85 30.30 4.32
CA MET A 95 27.44 29.05 4.82
C MET A 95 27.01 28.77 6.26
N ARG A 96 26.88 29.79 7.12
CA ARG A 96 26.33 29.62 8.48
C ARG A 96 24.90 29.07 8.47
N ARG A 97 24.08 29.42 7.47
CA ARG A 97 22.74 28.84 7.29
C ARG A 97 22.78 27.38 6.83
N LYS A 98 23.68 27.01 5.90
CA LYS A 98 23.84 25.62 5.45
C LYS A 98 24.46 24.72 6.54
N LEU A 99 25.44 25.22 7.29
CA LEU A 99 26.06 24.52 8.42
C LEU A 99 25.08 24.34 9.59
N ARG A 100 24.23 25.34 9.90
CA ARG A 100 23.13 25.16 10.87
C ARG A 100 22.09 24.13 10.42
N ARG A 101 21.89 23.98 9.11
CA ARG A 101 21.00 22.95 8.53
C ARG A 101 21.62 21.55 8.66
N LEU A 102 22.92 21.41 8.41
CA LEU A 102 23.67 20.16 8.57
C LEU A 102 23.85 19.77 10.05
N VAL A 103 24.13 20.73 10.94
CA VAL A 103 24.20 20.50 12.39
C VAL A 103 22.82 20.19 12.99
N ARG A 104 21.71 20.68 12.40
CA ARG A 104 20.35 20.24 12.76
C ARG A 104 20.06 18.80 12.33
N VAL A 105 20.65 18.35 11.23
CA VAL A 105 20.51 16.96 10.75
C VAL A 105 21.37 16.00 11.58
N ALA A 106 22.54 16.44 12.06
CA ALA A 106 23.43 15.64 12.90
C ALA A 106 23.11 15.67 14.40
N LYS A 107 22.30 16.63 14.89
CA LYS A 107 21.82 16.68 16.29
C LYS A 107 20.55 15.85 16.56
N LEU A 108 20.04 15.11 15.57
CA LEU A 108 18.81 14.32 15.69
C LEU A 108 18.99 12.94 16.36
N SER A 109 20.12 12.68 17.00
CA SER A 109 20.42 11.40 17.69
C SER A 109 20.89 11.55 19.15
N GLY A 110 20.42 12.57 19.89
CA GLY A 110 20.73 12.68 21.33
C GLY A 110 19.95 13.74 22.09
N HIS A 111 19.08 13.27 23.00
CA HIS A 111 18.37 13.92 24.12
C HIS A 111 17.30 15.01 23.89
N PHE A 112 16.06 14.57 24.12
CA PHE A 112 15.00 15.07 25.03
C PHE A 112 15.01 16.53 25.55
N TRP A 113 13.79 17.11 25.55
CA TRP A 113 13.34 18.40 26.12
C TRP A 113 13.67 19.70 25.36
N ALA A 114 12.97 19.99 24.25
CA ALA A 114 13.01 21.35 23.66
C ALA A 114 11.82 21.79 22.77
N PHE A 115 10.66 21.14 22.80
CA PHE A 115 9.50 21.64 22.06
C PHE A 115 8.65 22.56 22.93
N ASN A 116 8.48 23.81 22.50
CA ASN A 116 7.54 24.73 23.13
C ASN A 116 6.08 24.36 22.79
N ALA A 117 5.12 24.96 23.50
CA ALA A 117 3.71 24.62 23.36
C ALA A 117 3.17 24.79 21.94
N GLN A 118 3.65 25.78 21.19
CA GLN A 118 3.21 26.10 19.83
C GLN A 118 3.72 25.09 18.80
N GLN A 119 4.96 24.63 18.92
CA GLN A 119 5.54 23.59 18.05
C GLN A 119 4.87 22.23 18.26
N ARG A 120 4.42 21.94 19.48
CA ARG A 120 3.60 20.74 19.77
C ARG A 120 2.22 20.84 19.12
N GLU A 121 1.65 22.04 19.05
CA GLU A 121 0.34 22.31 18.46
C GLU A 121 0.37 22.19 16.91
N GLU A 122 1.41 22.69 16.26
CA GLU A 122 1.63 22.50 14.81
C GLU A 122 1.82 21.02 14.45
N LEU A 123 2.55 20.25 15.27
CA LEU A 123 2.72 18.80 15.09
C LEU A 123 1.41 18.02 15.18
N LEU A 124 0.52 18.42 16.10
CA LEU A 124 -0.77 17.76 16.34
C LEU A 124 -1.83 18.12 15.27
N SER A 125 -1.81 19.35 14.76
CA SER A 125 -2.76 19.83 13.72
C SER A 125 -2.61 19.16 12.35
N ASP A 126 -1.50 18.42 12.15
CA ASP A 126 -1.17 17.73 10.90
C ASP A 126 -1.29 16.20 11.00
N ALA A 127 -1.53 15.65 12.19
CA ALA A 127 -1.65 14.20 12.39
C ALA A 127 -3.06 13.74 11.99
N ASN A 128 -3.13 12.68 11.18
CA ASN A 128 -4.39 11.96 10.97
C ASN A 128 -4.51 10.90 12.08
N VAL A 129 -5.38 11.14 13.05
CA VAL A 129 -5.63 10.26 14.20
C VAL A 129 -6.98 9.54 14.01
N TYR A 130 -6.97 8.24 14.21
CA TYR A 130 -8.13 7.33 14.11
C TYR A 130 -8.25 6.54 15.42
N VAL A 131 -9.47 6.11 15.77
CA VAL A 131 -9.77 5.32 16.99
C VAL A 131 -10.30 3.97 16.59
N PHE A 132 -9.88 2.95 17.32
CA PHE A 132 -10.48 1.62 17.33
C PHE A 132 -11.10 1.42 18.70
N GLU A 133 -12.42 1.29 18.73
CA GLU A 133 -13.17 1.18 19.98
C GLU A 133 -13.34 -0.28 20.39
N THR A 134 -13.42 -0.54 21.70
CA THR A 134 -13.93 -1.81 22.20
C THR A 134 -15.45 -1.90 21.97
N PRO A 135 -16.01 -3.08 21.66
CA PRO A 135 -17.45 -3.26 21.60
C PRO A 135 -18.02 -3.06 23.02
N GLN A 136 -18.59 -1.89 23.31
CA GLN A 136 -19.38 -1.69 24.53
C GLN A 136 -20.72 -2.39 24.32
N GLY A 137 -20.92 -3.52 25.00
CA GLY A 137 -22.25 -4.12 25.12
C GLY A 137 -23.09 -3.31 26.09
N GLU A 138 -24.12 -2.62 25.59
CA GLU A 138 -25.27 -2.24 26.42
C GLU A 138 -26.55 -2.86 25.84
N PRO A 139 -27.49 -3.31 26.69
CA PRO A 139 -28.79 -3.79 26.25
C PRO A 139 -29.60 -2.66 25.62
N GLU A 140 -30.37 -3.00 24.59
CA GLU A 140 -31.27 -2.08 23.89
C GLU A 140 -32.46 -1.71 24.79
N GLU A 141 -32.32 -0.67 25.62
CA GLU A 141 -33.44 0.05 26.22
C GLU A 141 -33.73 1.34 25.41
N LEU A 142 -34.89 1.35 24.74
CA LEU A 142 -35.47 2.54 24.12
C LEU A 142 -35.85 3.57 25.18
N PRO A 143 -35.41 4.84 25.09
CA PRO A 143 -36.00 5.90 25.90
C PRO A 143 -37.01 6.72 25.12
N GLU A 144 -38.15 6.92 25.78
CA GLU A 144 -39.25 7.80 25.41
C GLU A 144 -38.83 9.28 25.33
N ARG A 145 -39.55 10.04 24.49
CA ARG A 145 -39.51 11.51 24.44
C ARG A 145 -39.89 12.13 25.79
N PRO A 146 -39.36 13.32 26.11
CA PRO A 146 -40.29 14.45 26.28
C PRO A 146 -39.78 15.81 25.75
N ALA A 147 -40.65 16.80 25.95
CA ALA A 147 -40.86 18.00 25.15
C ALA A 147 -40.04 19.25 25.52
N ALA A 148 -39.94 20.15 24.51
CA ALA A 148 -39.99 21.62 24.51
C ALA A 148 -39.24 22.47 25.57
N GLY A 149 -38.49 23.47 25.05
CA GLY A 149 -38.18 24.71 25.78
C GLY A 149 -37.04 25.53 25.16
N HIS A 150 -37.36 26.65 24.48
CA HIS A 150 -36.42 27.72 24.12
C HIS A 150 -36.28 28.73 25.27
N PRO A 151 -35.12 29.42 25.44
CA PRO A 151 -35.06 30.84 25.03
C PRO A 151 -33.69 31.41 24.58
N ARG A 152 -33.80 32.40 23.66
CA ARG A 152 -33.07 33.66 23.32
C ARG A 152 -31.51 33.79 23.27
N PRO A 153 -30.99 34.62 22.31
CA PRO A 153 -29.55 34.80 22.08
C PRO A 153 -28.93 36.01 22.81
N GLY A 154 -27.66 35.88 23.18
CA GLY A 154 -26.79 36.95 23.69
C GLY A 154 -25.66 37.33 22.70
N PRO A 155 -24.91 38.42 22.97
CA PRO A 155 -24.34 39.30 21.95
C PRO A 155 -23.02 38.84 21.33
N VAL A 156 -22.82 39.31 20.10
CA VAL A 156 -21.69 39.06 19.21
C VAL A 156 -20.42 39.79 19.69
N GLY A 157 -19.33 39.04 19.86
CA GLY A 157 -17.96 39.53 20.05
C GLY A 157 -17.05 39.21 18.85
N PRO A 158 -15.91 39.91 18.68
CA PRO A 158 -15.31 40.18 17.37
C PRO A 158 -14.44 39.04 16.81
N ALA A 159 -14.65 38.78 15.51
CA ALA A 159 -13.75 38.24 14.50
C ALA A 159 -12.52 37.42 14.97
N ALA A 160 -12.74 36.14 15.30
CA ALA A 160 -11.69 35.15 15.26
C ALA A 160 -11.41 34.73 13.80
N VAL A 161 -10.16 34.88 13.35
CA VAL A 161 -9.66 34.32 12.09
C VAL A 161 -9.82 32.79 12.15
N ARG A 162 -10.94 32.29 11.62
CA ARG A 162 -11.25 30.85 11.53
C ARG A 162 -10.30 30.19 10.54
N ARG A 163 -9.19 29.64 11.05
CA ARG A 163 -8.43 28.60 10.35
C ARG A 163 -9.39 27.45 10.08
N ARG A 164 -9.51 27.07 8.80
CA ARG A 164 -10.29 25.91 8.36
C ARG A 164 -9.85 24.68 9.17
N SER A 165 -10.70 24.22 10.09
CA SER A 165 -10.57 22.89 10.66
C SER A 165 -10.68 21.92 9.49
N LYS A 166 -9.58 21.22 9.16
CA LYS A 166 -9.66 20.01 8.35
C LYS A 166 -10.65 19.11 9.11
N GLN A 167 -11.82 18.84 8.53
CA GLN A 167 -12.77 17.88 9.12
C GLN A 167 -11.98 16.60 9.40
N ALA A 168 -11.93 16.22 10.68
CA ALA A 168 -11.36 14.95 11.07
C ALA A 168 -12.06 13.86 10.25
N PRO A 169 -11.32 12.91 9.66
CA PRO A 169 -11.93 11.81 8.93
C PRO A 169 -12.93 11.11 9.84
N ARG A 170 -14.11 10.80 9.29
CA ARG A 170 -15.18 10.06 9.98
C ARG A 170 -14.59 8.75 10.49
N GLN A 171 -14.55 8.58 11.80
CA GLN A 171 -14.03 7.38 12.45
C GLN A 171 -15.13 6.31 12.37
N GLU A 172 -14.97 5.31 11.51
CA GLU A 172 -15.74 4.08 11.65
C GLU A 172 -15.13 3.31 12.82
N LYS A 173 -15.97 2.98 13.80
CA LYS A 173 -15.59 2.19 14.98
C LYS A 173 -15.24 0.79 14.51
N THR A 174 -13.96 0.44 14.49
CA THR A 174 -13.50 -0.92 14.18
C THR A 174 -12.66 -1.44 15.34
N SER A 175 -12.97 -2.63 15.86
CA SER A 175 -12.21 -3.30 16.93
C SER A 175 -10.92 -3.93 16.39
N SER A 176 -10.06 -4.45 17.26
CA SER A 176 -8.88 -5.27 16.96
C SER A 176 -8.65 -6.30 18.08
N GLN A 177 -7.91 -7.39 17.82
CA GLN A 177 -7.60 -8.39 18.84
C GLN A 177 -6.98 -7.77 20.10
N LEU A 178 -6.00 -6.89 19.91
CA LEU A 178 -5.29 -6.26 21.02
C LEU A 178 -6.20 -5.29 21.80
N SER A 179 -7.13 -4.59 21.15
CA SER A 179 -8.08 -3.74 21.87
C SER A 179 -9.03 -4.55 22.74
N ARG A 180 -9.44 -5.74 22.27
CA ARG A 180 -10.31 -6.64 23.06
C ARG A 180 -9.55 -7.24 24.25
N ASP A 181 -8.33 -7.71 24.03
CA ASP A 181 -7.50 -8.30 25.09
C ASP A 181 -7.07 -7.27 26.16
N LEU A 182 -6.88 -6.00 25.76
CA LEU A 182 -6.60 -4.91 26.70
C LEU A 182 -7.86 -4.35 27.38
N ASP A 183 -9.05 -4.69 26.89
CA ASP A 183 -10.30 -4.00 27.21
C ASP A 183 -10.15 -2.46 27.10
N ALA A 184 -9.50 -2.01 26.02
CA ALA A 184 -9.18 -0.62 25.81
C ALA A 184 -9.07 -0.25 24.32
N ASP A 185 -9.49 0.97 24.02
CA ASP A 185 -9.40 1.52 22.67
C ASP A 185 -7.95 1.59 22.18
N ILE A 186 -7.75 1.29 20.90
CA ILE A 186 -6.46 1.46 20.22
C ILE A 186 -6.54 2.60 19.23
N TRP A 187 -5.70 3.59 19.43
CA TRP A 187 -5.64 4.80 18.64
C TRP A 187 -4.52 4.70 17.62
N THR A 188 -4.82 4.90 16.34
CA THR A 188 -3.80 4.92 15.30
C THR A 188 -3.56 6.33 14.80
N ALA A 189 -2.32 6.79 14.87
CA ALA A 189 -1.91 8.08 14.34
C ALA A 189 -0.82 7.91 13.28
N SER A 190 -1.01 8.53 12.11
CA SER A 190 0.05 8.60 11.09
C SER A 190 0.84 9.91 11.23
N TRP A 191 2.10 9.77 11.66
CA TRP A 191 3.05 10.88 11.81
C TRP A 191 3.95 11.05 10.57
N GLY A 192 3.87 10.12 9.61
CA GLY A 192 4.80 10.02 8.49
C GLY A 192 6.17 9.46 8.92
N THR A 193 6.99 9.09 7.95
CA THR A 193 8.24 8.35 8.19
C THR A 193 9.39 9.20 8.75
N ARG A 194 9.31 10.52 8.57
CA ARG A 194 10.39 11.46 8.91
C ARG A 194 10.17 12.24 10.21
N ARG A 195 8.98 12.17 10.79
CA ARG A 195 8.66 12.94 12.00
C ARG A 195 8.95 12.10 13.25
N MET A 196 9.37 12.78 14.31
CA MET A 196 9.48 12.17 15.62
C MET A 196 8.08 11.82 16.12
N LYS A 197 7.93 10.61 16.65
CA LYS A 197 6.66 10.06 17.11
C LYS A 197 6.53 10.37 18.61
N PRO A 198 5.47 11.05 19.06
CA PRO A 198 5.31 11.34 20.47
C PRO A 198 5.06 10.04 21.25
N TRP A 199 5.64 9.96 22.45
CA TRP A 199 5.46 8.83 23.37
C TRP A 199 4.04 8.79 23.97
N SER A 200 3.40 9.95 24.11
CA SER A 200 2.02 10.06 24.59
C SER A 200 1.25 11.14 23.83
N LEU A 201 -0.08 10.99 23.79
CA LEU A 201 -1.00 11.92 23.13
C LEU A 201 -1.75 12.82 24.12
N LEU A 202 -1.08 13.25 25.20
CA LEU A 202 -1.72 13.93 26.35
C LEU A 202 -2.66 15.08 25.95
N ARG A 203 -2.17 16.01 25.13
CA ARG A 203 -2.96 17.17 24.68
C ARG A 203 -4.11 16.81 23.74
N TRP A 204 -3.90 15.81 22.89
CA TRP A 204 -4.93 15.36 21.96
C TRP A 204 -6.07 14.70 22.75
N ALA A 205 -5.73 13.87 23.74
CA ALA A 205 -6.69 13.25 24.64
C ALA A 205 -7.51 14.30 25.42
N THR A 206 -6.87 15.33 25.99
CA THR A 206 -7.58 16.45 26.64
C THR A 206 -8.58 17.15 25.71
N GLN A 207 -8.24 17.32 24.43
CA GLN A 207 -9.10 18.00 23.46
C GLN A 207 -10.31 17.17 23.00
N HIS A 208 -10.24 15.84 23.15
CA HIS A 208 -11.28 14.91 22.69
C HIS A 208 -12.02 14.25 23.87
N SER A 209 -11.92 14.84 25.06
CA SER A 209 -12.52 14.30 26.30
C SER A 209 -12.07 12.87 26.64
N CYS A 210 -10.94 12.43 26.10
CA CYS A 210 -10.28 11.21 26.56
C CYS A 210 -9.45 11.55 27.80
N GLN A 211 -9.41 10.66 28.79
CA GLN A 211 -8.57 10.83 29.99
C GLN A 211 -7.10 11.12 29.55
N PRO A 212 -6.57 12.35 29.78
CA PRO A 212 -5.35 12.85 29.13
C PRO A 212 -4.09 12.05 29.40
N GLU A 213 -3.99 11.47 30.58
CA GLU A 213 -2.77 10.86 31.12
C GLU A 213 -2.48 9.44 30.57
N TRP A 214 -3.37 8.90 29.72
CA TRP A 214 -3.46 7.45 29.57
C TRP A 214 -3.02 6.94 28.19
N LEU A 215 -3.11 7.74 27.12
CA LEU A 215 -2.75 7.27 25.77
C LEU A 215 -1.23 7.18 25.56
N GLN A 216 -0.68 6.01 25.87
CA GLN A 216 0.74 5.67 25.72
C GLN A 216 0.99 4.97 24.39
N LEU A 217 2.13 5.26 23.77
CA LEU A 217 2.58 4.59 22.56
C LEU A 217 2.79 3.10 22.86
N LEU A 218 1.99 2.25 22.24
CA LEU A 218 2.18 0.80 22.28
C LEU A 218 3.39 0.43 21.41
N PHE A 219 3.35 0.82 20.13
CA PHE A 219 4.45 0.58 19.19
C PHE A 219 4.31 1.46 17.94
N SER A 220 5.35 1.49 17.12
CA SER A 220 5.33 2.22 15.85
C SER A 220 5.78 1.38 14.66
N LYS A 221 5.01 1.42 13.57
CA LYS A 221 5.47 0.96 12.25
C LYS A 221 6.36 2.05 11.65
N VAL A 222 7.66 1.78 11.60
CA VAL A 222 8.65 2.72 11.06
C VAL A 222 8.36 3.08 9.61
N GLU A 223 8.02 2.09 8.78
CA GLU A 223 7.93 2.22 7.32
C GLU A 223 6.81 3.13 6.81
N LYS A 224 5.72 3.29 7.57
CA LYS A 224 4.58 4.13 7.19
C LYS A 224 4.33 5.28 8.17
N GLY A 225 5.12 5.38 9.23
CA GLY A 225 4.94 6.38 10.29
C GLY A 225 3.64 6.20 11.10
N HIS A 226 3.02 5.02 11.05
CA HIS A 226 1.85 4.71 11.87
C HIS A 226 2.29 4.35 13.29
N CYS A 227 1.65 4.94 14.27
CA CYS A 227 1.82 4.68 15.69
C CYS A 227 0.48 4.23 16.28
N TYR A 228 0.55 3.32 17.23
CA TYR A 228 -0.59 2.78 17.95
C TYR A 228 -0.50 3.21 19.40
N TYR A 229 -1.57 3.74 19.97
CA TYR A 229 -1.65 4.20 21.35
C TYR A 229 -2.83 3.54 22.05
N SER A 230 -2.75 3.32 23.36
CA SER A 230 -3.88 2.88 24.16
C SER A 230 -3.80 3.46 25.57
N SER A 231 -4.94 3.49 26.26
CA SER A 231 -5.04 3.88 27.67
C SER A 231 -4.40 2.86 28.62
N GLN A 232 -4.27 1.62 28.16
CA GLN A 232 -3.63 0.53 28.90
C GLN A 232 -2.22 0.25 28.36
N PRO A 233 -1.26 -0.10 29.22
CA PRO A 233 0.06 -0.52 28.77
C PRO A 233 -0.01 -1.91 28.11
N LEU A 234 0.92 -2.19 27.18
CA LEU A 234 1.02 -3.51 26.54
C LEU A 234 1.16 -4.66 27.54
N SER A 235 1.75 -4.42 28.71
CA SER A 235 1.90 -5.42 29.77
C SER A 235 0.58 -5.84 30.43
N ALA A 236 -0.51 -5.10 30.22
CA ALA A 236 -1.84 -5.49 30.70
C ALA A 236 -2.49 -6.57 29.80
N SER A 237 -2.00 -6.75 28.57
CA SER A 237 -2.49 -7.75 27.63
C SER A 237 -1.95 -9.13 27.99
N ARG A 238 -2.85 -10.07 28.28
CA ARG A 238 -2.50 -11.47 28.61
C ARG A 238 -1.87 -12.15 27.41
N LEU A 239 -2.43 -11.92 26.21
CA LEU A 239 -1.88 -12.43 24.97
C LEU A 239 -0.45 -11.91 24.74
N VAL A 240 -0.20 -10.61 24.95
CA VAL A 240 1.14 -10.03 24.84
C VAL A 240 2.11 -10.66 25.83
N ALA A 241 1.71 -10.86 27.09
CA ALA A 241 2.54 -11.52 28.08
C ALA A 241 2.93 -12.95 27.67
N GLU A 242 1.97 -13.74 27.17
CA GLU A 242 2.24 -15.08 26.65
C GLU A 242 3.21 -15.06 25.47
N LEU A 243 3.02 -14.15 24.52
CA LEU A 243 3.89 -14.05 23.35
C LEU A 243 5.32 -13.61 23.74
N GLN A 244 5.46 -12.67 24.66
CA GLN A 244 6.76 -12.21 25.15
C GLN A 244 7.53 -13.32 25.88
N ALA A 245 6.83 -14.20 26.59
CA ALA A 245 7.46 -15.31 27.30
C ALA A 245 7.94 -16.44 26.37
N ARG A 246 7.37 -16.55 25.15
CA ARG A 246 7.54 -17.73 24.29
C ARG A 246 8.17 -17.44 22.94
N CYS A 247 8.19 -16.19 22.50
CA CYS A 247 8.74 -15.79 21.21
C CYS A 247 10.03 -14.99 21.40
N THR A 248 10.84 -14.92 20.34
CA THR A 248 11.94 -13.96 20.33
C THR A 248 11.37 -12.54 20.35
N LEU A 249 12.11 -11.60 20.95
CA LEU A 249 11.70 -10.19 20.99
C LEU A 249 11.47 -9.63 19.57
N GLN A 250 12.29 -10.06 18.61
CA GLN A 250 12.18 -9.66 17.21
C GLN A 250 10.88 -10.18 16.58
N ASP A 251 10.54 -11.45 16.77
CA ASP A 251 9.31 -12.03 16.24
C ASP A 251 8.10 -11.35 16.85
N PHE A 252 8.08 -11.21 18.19
CA PHE A 252 7.01 -10.51 18.91
C PHE A 252 6.74 -9.11 18.33
N TYR A 253 7.76 -8.25 18.22
CA TYR A 253 7.58 -6.90 17.69
C TYR A 253 7.18 -6.87 16.21
N SER A 254 7.66 -7.83 15.41
CA SER A 254 7.29 -7.91 13.99
C SER A 254 5.82 -8.32 13.79
N ARG A 255 5.22 -9.03 14.76
CA ARG A 255 3.86 -9.56 14.70
C ARG A 255 2.85 -8.79 15.55
N LEU A 256 3.28 -7.92 16.46
CA LEU A 256 2.38 -7.05 17.24
C LEU A 256 1.38 -6.25 16.37
N PRO A 257 1.74 -5.76 15.17
CA PRO A 257 0.75 -5.15 14.30
C PRO A 257 -0.37 -6.06 13.81
N LEU A 258 -0.17 -7.37 13.83
CA LEU A 258 -1.20 -8.36 13.49
C LEU A 258 -2.35 -8.29 14.50
N LEU A 259 -2.03 -8.06 15.77
CA LEU A 259 -3.02 -7.98 16.85
C LEU A 259 -3.73 -6.63 16.90
N ALA A 260 -3.07 -5.56 16.46
CA ALA A 260 -3.56 -4.19 16.61
C ALA A 260 -4.18 -3.59 15.35
N SER A 261 -4.24 -4.31 14.21
CA SER A 261 -4.94 -3.73 13.06
C SER A 261 -6.44 -3.91 13.21
N PRO A 262 -7.22 -2.94 12.69
CA PRO A 262 -8.66 -3.01 12.75
C PRO A 262 -9.20 -4.21 11.98
N SER A 263 -10.19 -4.85 12.59
CA SER A 263 -10.84 -6.07 12.12
C SER A 263 -12.26 -6.20 12.69
N THR A 264 -13.05 -7.04 12.03
CA THR A 264 -14.33 -7.55 12.54
C THR A 264 -14.11 -8.94 13.13
N PRO A 265 -14.33 -9.14 14.44
CA PRO A 265 -14.16 -10.45 15.07
C PRO A 265 -15.31 -11.39 14.78
N TYR A 266 -14.98 -12.67 14.68
CA TYR A 266 -15.89 -13.79 14.56
C TYR A 266 -15.41 -14.88 15.54
N ASP A 267 -16.28 -15.26 16.46
CA ASP A 267 -16.01 -16.33 17.41
C ASP A 267 -16.13 -17.68 16.69
N LEU A 268 -15.04 -18.45 16.69
CA LEU A 268 -15.01 -19.81 16.14
C LEU A 268 -15.55 -20.84 17.14
N GLY A 269 -15.73 -20.47 18.42
CA GLY A 269 -16.11 -21.37 19.49
C GLY A 269 -14.96 -22.27 19.96
N ASP A 270 -15.32 -23.33 20.67
CA ASP A 270 -14.35 -24.30 21.18
C ASP A 270 -13.82 -25.21 20.07
N VAL A 271 -12.64 -25.82 20.30
CA VAL A 271 -12.01 -26.75 19.34
C VAL A 271 -12.86 -27.98 19.07
N ALA A 272 -13.73 -28.34 20.01
CA ALA A 272 -14.71 -29.41 19.81
C ALA A 272 -15.74 -29.06 18.72
N ASP A 273 -15.99 -27.76 18.49
CA ASP A 273 -16.97 -27.26 17.53
C ASP A 273 -16.37 -26.90 16.18
N VAL A 274 -15.10 -26.49 16.14
CA VAL A 274 -14.38 -26.11 14.92
C VAL A 274 -12.97 -26.69 14.90
N ALA A 275 -12.72 -27.54 13.91
CA ALA A 275 -11.40 -28.11 13.68
C ALA A 275 -10.55 -27.17 12.81
N VAL A 276 -9.41 -26.71 13.34
CA VAL A 276 -8.41 -25.96 12.58
C VAL A 276 -7.21 -26.85 12.30
N HIS A 277 -6.98 -27.17 11.03
CA HIS A 277 -5.87 -28.02 10.60
C HIS A 277 -4.78 -27.20 9.93
N ILE A 278 -3.54 -27.47 10.31
CA ILE A 278 -2.38 -26.89 9.63
C ILE A 278 -1.93 -27.81 8.52
N VAL A 279 -1.97 -27.30 7.29
CA VAL A 279 -1.64 -28.04 6.07
C VAL A 279 -0.36 -27.48 5.48
N GLU A 280 0.50 -28.35 4.95
CA GLU A 280 1.70 -27.90 4.26
C GLU A 280 1.36 -27.04 3.03
N ASP A 281 2.25 -26.09 2.76
CA ASP A 281 2.18 -25.30 1.53
C ASP A 281 2.48 -26.15 0.30
N ILE A 282 1.85 -25.80 -0.82
CA ILE A 282 2.23 -26.33 -2.13
C ILE A 282 3.53 -25.64 -2.53
N LYS A 283 4.55 -26.42 -2.88
CA LYS A 283 5.87 -25.91 -3.26
C LYS A 283 6.24 -26.37 -4.67
N MET A 284 6.92 -25.50 -5.41
CA MET A 284 7.61 -25.93 -6.63
C MET A 284 8.78 -26.86 -6.31
N PRO A 285 9.28 -27.63 -7.29
CA PRO A 285 10.48 -28.46 -7.10
C PRO A 285 11.71 -27.71 -6.58
N LYS A 286 11.78 -26.38 -6.81
CA LYS A 286 12.86 -25.51 -6.34
C LYS A 286 12.68 -25.00 -4.90
N GLY A 287 11.55 -25.30 -4.26
CA GLY A 287 11.22 -24.91 -2.89
C GLY A 287 10.39 -23.64 -2.75
N ASP A 288 10.11 -22.92 -3.85
CA ASP A 288 9.26 -21.73 -3.82
C ASP A 288 7.81 -22.10 -3.45
N VAL A 289 7.19 -21.31 -2.56
CA VAL A 289 5.89 -21.60 -1.92
C VAL A 289 4.75 -20.99 -2.74
N LEU A 290 3.96 -21.82 -3.41
CA LEU A 290 2.91 -21.41 -4.34
C LEU A 290 1.55 -21.09 -3.69
N THR A 291 1.42 -21.32 -2.39
CA THR A 291 0.21 -21.03 -1.60
C THR A 291 0.52 -20.16 -0.39
N ASP A 292 1.56 -19.32 -0.48
CA ASP A 292 1.98 -18.46 0.63
C ASP A 292 0.85 -17.52 1.06
N GLY A 293 0.40 -17.62 2.31
CA GLY A 293 -0.66 -16.76 2.85
C GLY A 293 -2.08 -17.20 2.52
N PHE A 294 -2.27 -18.41 2.01
CA PHE A 294 -3.58 -18.96 1.65
C PHE A 294 -4.17 -19.88 2.74
N ALA A 295 -5.50 -19.89 2.86
CA ALA A 295 -6.25 -20.79 3.72
C ALA A 295 -7.63 -21.13 3.13
N GLU A 296 -8.29 -22.14 3.69
CA GLU A 296 -9.59 -22.62 3.24
C GLU A 296 -10.52 -22.72 4.45
N ILE A 297 -11.78 -22.34 4.29
CA ILE A 297 -12.82 -22.47 5.30
C ILE A 297 -14.00 -23.22 4.69
N SER A 298 -14.56 -24.17 5.44
CA SER A 298 -15.76 -24.89 5.01
C SER A 298 -16.95 -23.95 4.80
N LEU A 299 -17.80 -24.26 3.81
CA LEU A 299 -19.03 -23.52 3.53
C LEU A 299 -19.99 -23.51 4.73
N LYS A 300 -20.08 -24.62 5.45
CA LYS A 300 -20.90 -24.73 6.66
C LYS A 300 -20.45 -23.74 7.75
N LEU A 301 -19.15 -23.73 8.05
CA LEU A 301 -18.59 -22.78 9.02
C LEU A 301 -18.70 -21.33 8.52
N ALA A 302 -18.40 -21.07 7.25
CA ALA A 302 -18.52 -19.73 6.68
C ALA A 302 -19.96 -19.17 6.78
N ARG A 303 -20.99 -20.03 6.60
CA ARG A 303 -22.39 -19.65 6.84
C ARG A 303 -22.69 -19.43 8.32
N LYS A 304 -22.21 -20.31 9.21
CA LYS A 304 -22.36 -20.17 10.67
C LYS A 304 -21.80 -18.82 11.15
N LEU A 305 -20.69 -18.38 10.57
CA LEU A 305 -20.04 -17.10 10.86
C LEU A 305 -20.64 -15.92 10.08
N ASN A 306 -21.68 -16.11 9.26
CA ASN A 306 -22.26 -15.09 8.37
C ASN A 306 -21.25 -14.46 7.39
N LEU A 307 -20.17 -15.17 7.04
CA LEU A 307 -19.19 -14.76 6.03
C LEU A 307 -19.70 -15.00 4.61
N VAL A 308 -20.64 -15.94 4.44
CA VAL A 308 -21.32 -16.17 3.17
C VAL A 308 -22.82 -16.20 3.37
N SER A 309 -23.52 -15.34 2.64
CA SER A 309 -24.98 -15.30 2.65
C SER A 309 -25.60 -16.40 1.79
N GLY A 310 -26.83 -16.80 2.10
CA GLY A 310 -27.58 -17.75 1.28
C GLY A 310 -27.79 -17.27 -0.17
N GLU A 311 -27.86 -15.95 -0.38
CA GLU A 311 -27.97 -15.36 -1.73
C GLU A 311 -26.68 -15.53 -2.54
N GLN A 312 -25.52 -15.26 -1.94
CA GLN A 312 -24.21 -15.47 -2.58
C GLN A 312 -24.04 -16.92 -3.03
N VAL A 313 -24.41 -17.89 -2.19
CA VAL A 313 -24.33 -19.31 -2.57
C VAL A 313 -25.27 -19.63 -3.73
N ARG A 314 -26.50 -19.10 -3.73
CA ARG A 314 -27.42 -19.28 -4.86
C ARG A 314 -26.90 -18.65 -6.15
N GLN A 315 -26.14 -17.57 -6.05
CA GLN A 315 -25.48 -16.91 -7.19
C GLN A 315 -24.20 -17.64 -7.63
N GLY A 316 -23.69 -18.59 -6.85
CA GLY A 316 -22.40 -19.24 -7.10
C GLY A 316 -21.19 -18.32 -6.90
N VAL A 317 -21.37 -17.16 -6.27
CA VAL A 317 -20.34 -16.12 -6.13
C VAL A 317 -20.35 -15.55 -4.72
N TYR A 318 -19.20 -15.55 -4.04
CA TYR A 318 -19.04 -15.04 -2.67
C TYR A 318 -17.86 -14.08 -2.54
N ASP A 319 -17.73 -13.36 -1.43
CA ASP A 319 -16.58 -12.49 -1.18
C ASP A 319 -15.46 -13.27 -0.48
N ALA A 320 -14.22 -13.13 -0.92
CA ALA A 320 -13.08 -13.65 -0.18
C ALA A 320 -12.63 -12.64 0.89
N TYR A 321 -11.92 -13.12 1.90
CA TYR A 321 -11.58 -12.31 3.06
C TYR A 321 -10.11 -12.42 3.42
N GLN A 322 -9.50 -11.27 3.68
CA GLN A 322 -8.24 -11.18 4.38
C GLN A 322 -8.53 -11.33 5.86
N PHE A 323 -7.88 -12.31 6.49
CA PHE A 323 -8.12 -12.66 7.86
C PHE A 323 -6.86 -12.62 8.71
N ARG A 324 -7.10 -12.59 10.00
CA ARG A 324 -6.16 -12.88 11.07
C ARG A 324 -6.88 -13.78 12.06
N GLY A 325 -6.14 -14.40 12.95
CA GLY A 325 -6.79 -15.16 14.00
C GLY A 325 -5.83 -15.56 15.10
N LEU A 326 -6.44 -15.79 16.26
CA LEU A 326 -5.86 -16.55 17.35
C LEU A 326 -6.62 -17.87 17.42
N VAL A 327 -6.01 -18.93 16.88
CA VAL A 327 -6.67 -20.23 16.70
C VAL A 327 -5.89 -21.33 17.39
N ARG A 328 -6.50 -22.51 17.55
CA ARG A 328 -5.81 -23.68 18.10
C ARG A 328 -5.63 -24.75 17.05
N ASP A 329 -4.42 -25.27 16.93
CA ASP A 329 -4.15 -26.42 16.09
C ASP A 329 -4.90 -27.65 16.63
N ALA A 330 -5.81 -28.22 15.85
CA ALA A 330 -6.59 -29.38 16.26
C ALA A 330 -5.72 -30.62 16.55
N ALA A 331 -4.55 -30.72 15.90
CA ALA A 331 -3.66 -31.87 16.06
C ALA A 331 -2.79 -31.77 17.32
N THR A 332 -2.29 -30.57 17.65
CA THR A 332 -1.31 -30.40 18.76
C THR A 332 -1.87 -29.70 19.98
N GLY A 333 -2.99 -28.99 19.85
CA GLY A 333 -3.54 -28.12 20.88
C GLY A 333 -2.77 -26.80 21.07
N ASP A 334 -1.75 -26.53 20.25
CA ASP A 334 -0.97 -25.30 20.31
C ASP A 334 -1.80 -24.10 19.86
N ALA A 335 -1.54 -22.94 20.44
CA ALA A 335 -2.10 -21.67 20.00
C ALA A 335 -1.29 -21.11 18.83
N LEU A 336 -2.00 -20.55 17.85
CA LEU A 336 -1.43 -20.02 16.62
C LEU A 336 -1.93 -18.60 16.38
N ILE A 337 -1.01 -17.71 16.03
CA ILE A 337 -1.35 -16.44 15.39
C ILE A 337 -1.20 -16.62 13.90
N VAL A 338 -2.32 -16.44 13.19
CA VAL A 338 -2.43 -16.68 11.76
C VAL A 338 -2.77 -15.39 11.01
N LYS A 339 -2.33 -15.30 9.75
CA LYS A 339 -2.70 -14.23 8.81
C LYS A 339 -2.67 -14.79 7.39
N GLY A 340 -3.72 -14.53 6.62
CA GLY A 340 -3.77 -14.86 5.20
C GLY A 340 -5.03 -14.35 4.50
N MET A 341 -5.32 -14.92 3.34
CA MET A 341 -6.63 -14.91 2.69
C MET A 341 -7.27 -16.28 2.86
N PHE A 342 -8.60 -16.34 3.08
CA PHE A 342 -9.31 -17.61 2.99
C PHE A 342 -10.35 -17.63 1.86
N VAL A 343 -10.57 -18.83 1.35
CA VAL A 343 -11.62 -19.17 0.37
C VAL A 343 -12.56 -20.20 0.94
N VAL A 344 -13.73 -20.32 0.35
CA VAL A 344 -14.76 -21.25 0.81
C VAL A 344 -14.67 -22.55 0.02
N ILE A 345 -14.62 -23.67 0.74
CA ILE A 345 -14.65 -25.01 0.18
C ILE A 345 -15.96 -25.72 0.55
N GLU A 346 -16.46 -26.56 -0.35
CA GLU A 346 -17.72 -27.27 -0.15
C GLU A 346 -17.48 -28.54 0.68
N THR A 347 -17.55 -28.41 2.01
CA THR A 347 -17.54 -29.53 2.96
C THR A 347 -18.66 -29.38 4.00
N ASP A 348 -19.14 -30.50 4.52
CA ASP A 348 -20.21 -30.57 5.53
C ASP A 348 -19.69 -30.47 6.99
N GLU A 349 -18.38 -30.35 7.15
CA GLU A 349 -17.72 -30.24 8.45
C GLU A 349 -17.49 -28.77 8.80
N ASP A 350 -17.48 -28.44 10.10
CA ASP A 350 -17.10 -27.11 10.57
C ASP A 350 -15.58 -27.03 10.72
N VAL A 351 -14.89 -26.88 9.58
CA VAL A 351 -13.43 -27.01 9.48
C VAL A 351 -12.78 -25.80 8.79
N MET A 352 -11.53 -25.52 9.17
CA MET A 352 -10.63 -24.57 8.51
C MET A 352 -9.27 -25.24 8.24
N TYR A 353 -8.77 -25.14 7.02
CA TYR A 353 -7.44 -25.59 6.63
C TYR A 353 -6.53 -24.38 6.43
N ILE A 354 -5.53 -24.23 7.29
CA ILE A 354 -4.60 -23.11 7.28
C ILE A 354 -3.27 -23.58 6.74
N ARG A 355 -2.77 -22.97 5.65
CA ARG A 355 -1.45 -23.33 5.13
C ARG A 355 -0.35 -22.90 6.10
N LYS A 356 0.76 -23.65 6.13
CA LYS A 356 1.86 -23.40 7.07
C LYS A 356 2.41 -21.97 6.98
N SER A 357 2.47 -21.40 5.78
CA SER A 357 2.84 -20.00 5.53
C SER A 357 1.93 -18.95 6.21
N CYS A 358 0.66 -19.27 6.47
CA CYS A 358 -0.25 -18.40 7.23
C CYS A 358 0.10 -18.33 8.72
N GLU A 359 0.77 -19.35 9.27
CA GLU A 359 1.23 -19.40 10.66
C GLU A 359 2.35 -18.38 10.87
N LYS A 360 2.09 -17.36 11.69
CA LYS A 360 3.07 -16.31 11.98
C LYS A 360 3.76 -16.50 13.32
N ILE A 361 3.05 -17.09 14.29
CA ILE A 361 3.58 -17.51 15.60
C ILE A 361 2.85 -18.80 16.00
N ARG A 362 3.59 -19.77 16.55
CA ARG A 362 3.07 -20.94 17.25
C ARG A 362 3.62 -20.98 18.65
N PHE A 363 2.77 -21.25 19.62
CA PHE A 363 3.17 -21.39 21.01
C PHE A 363 2.24 -22.33 21.77
N LYS A 364 2.80 -23.10 22.70
CA LYS A 364 2.00 -23.84 23.68
C LYS A 364 1.36 -22.82 24.64
N PRO A 365 0.04 -22.76 24.83
CA PRO A 365 -0.54 -21.84 25.81
C PRO A 365 -0.16 -22.24 27.25
N SER A 366 -0.10 -21.29 28.17
CA SER A 366 0.00 -21.61 29.61
C SER A 366 -1.32 -22.21 30.10
N ALA A 367 -1.33 -22.79 31.31
CA ALA A 367 -2.57 -23.25 31.92
C ALA A 367 -3.58 -22.09 32.07
N GLU A 368 -3.11 -20.91 32.46
CA GLU A 368 -3.94 -19.70 32.62
C GLU A 368 -4.49 -19.17 31.29
N PHE A 369 -3.74 -19.34 30.20
CA PHE A 369 -4.17 -18.96 28.86
C PHE A 369 -4.90 -20.08 28.11
N SER A 370 -4.97 -21.30 28.67
CA SER A 370 -5.48 -22.46 27.94
C SER A 370 -6.97 -22.36 27.57
N SER A 371 -7.74 -21.51 28.25
CA SER A 371 -9.16 -21.27 28.04
C SER A 371 -9.48 -20.12 27.08
N PHE A 372 -8.53 -19.66 26.25
CA PHE A 372 -8.82 -18.63 25.25
C PHE A 372 -9.83 -19.13 24.20
N SER A 373 -10.79 -18.27 23.81
CA SER A 373 -11.70 -18.54 22.70
C SER A 373 -10.97 -18.39 21.37
N GLN A 374 -11.25 -19.29 20.43
CA GLN A 374 -10.68 -19.17 19.09
C GLN A 374 -11.38 -18.01 18.36
N GLU A 375 -10.60 -17.06 17.86
CA GLU A 375 -11.13 -15.87 17.19
C GLU A 375 -10.58 -15.77 15.77
N LEU A 376 -11.48 -15.47 14.83
CA LEU A 376 -11.18 -15.10 13.45
C LEU A 376 -11.48 -13.61 13.26
N ASP A 377 -10.49 -12.83 12.85
CA ASP A 377 -10.57 -11.41 12.61
C ASP A 377 -10.55 -11.11 11.11
N VAL A 378 -11.66 -10.65 10.55
CA VAL A 378 -11.70 -10.20 9.15
C VAL A 378 -11.22 -8.76 9.05
N VAL A 379 -10.17 -8.53 8.27
CA VAL A 379 -9.55 -7.21 8.10
C VAL A 379 -10.10 -6.49 6.87
N GLN A 380 -10.31 -7.25 5.79
CA GLN A 380 -10.74 -6.74 4.51
C GLN A 380 -11.52 -7.81 3.77
N SER A 381 -12.53 -7.41 2.99
CA SER A 381 -13.26 -8.29 2.07
C SER A 381 -13.08 -7.87 0.62
N THR A 382 -13.35 -8.79 -0.30
CA THR A 382 -13.38 -8.50 -1.74
C THR A 382 -14.71 -7.91 -2.21
N ALA A 383 -15.65 -7.62 -1.30
CA ALA A 383 -17.00 -7.14 -1.63
C ALA A 383 -16.99 -5.87 -2.51
N ALA A 384 -16.08 -4.94 -2.24
CA ALA A 384 -15.94 -3.72 -3.02
C ALA A 384 -14.94 -3.92 -4.17
N PRO A 385 -15.38 -3.85 -5.45
CA PRO A 385 -14.47 -3.91 -6.57
C PRO A 385 -13.52 -2.72 -6.52
N GLN A 386 -12.24 -2.97 -6.72
CA GLN A 386 -11.29 -1.87 -6.84
C GLN A 386 -11.44 -1.19 -8.21
N GLY A 387 -11.15 0.11 -8.23
CA GLY A 387 -11.25 0.92 -9.44
C GLY A 387 -10.34 0.41 -10.57
N GLN A 388 -10.64 0.85 -11.79
CA GLN A 388 -9.82 0.55 -12.96
C GLN A 388 -8.35 0.98 -12.71
N PRO A 389 -7.36 0.13 -13.08
CA PRO A 389 -5.96 0.50 -12.97
C PRO A 389 -5.67 1.71 -13.84
N LYS A 390 -4.60 2.41 -13.44
CA LYS A 390 -4.10 3.56 -14.16
C LYS A 390 -2.60 3.38 -14.38
N LEU A 391 -2.13 3.82 -15.53
CA LEU A 391 -0.73 3.89 -15.88
C LEU A 391 -0.07 4.98 -15.01
N ASN A 392 0.65 4.52 -13.99
CA ASN A 392 1.38 5.37 -13.05
C ASN A 392 2.86 5.47 -13.44
N ALA A 393 3.61 6.35 -12.78
CA ALA A 393 5.03 6.58 -13.10
C ALA A 393 5.91 5.33 -12.92
N GLN A 394 5.60 4.44 -11.96
CA GLN A 394 6.36 3.20 -11.74
C GLN A 394 6.15 2.23 -12.89
N LEU A 395 4.89 2.05 -13.31
CA LEU A 395 4.56 1.21 -14.46
C LEU A 395 5.21 1.75 -15.74
N CYS A 396 5.14 3.06 -16.01
CA CYS A 396 5.85 3.67 -17.14
C CYS A 396 7.37 3.43 -17.08
N ALA A 397 7.97 3.48 -15.90
CA ALA A 397 9.41 3.22 -15.74
C ALA A 397 9.75 1.75 -16.07
N ALA A 398 8.93 0.80 -15.62
CA ALA A 398 9.11 -0.62 -15.97
C ALA A 398 8.97 -0.88 -17.47
N LEU A 399 7.98 -0.27 -18.12
CA LEU A 399 7.83 -0.33 -19.58
C LEU A 399 9.04 0.29 -20.31
N GLY A 400 9.56 1.42 -19.81
CA GLY A 400 10.77 2.03 -20.34
C GLY A 400 12.01 1.14 -20.16
N MET A 401 12.12 0.44 -19.03
CA MET A 401 13.20 -0.54 -18.83
C MET A 401 13.08 -1.72 -19.80
N ARG A 402 11.88 -2.25 -20.05
CA ARG A 402 11.63 -3.27 -21.08
C ARG A 402 12.10 -2.80 -22.46
N ALA A 403 11.74 -1.58 -22.86
CA ALA A 403 12.21 -1.00 -24.12
C ALA A 403 13.75 -0.90 -24.18
N CYS A 404 14.40 -0.53 -23.07
CA CYS A 404 15.85 -0.46 -22.98
C CYS A 404 16.57 -1.82 -23.03
N LEU A 405 15.87 -2.93 -22.78
CA LEU A 405 16.44 -4.27 -22.81
C LEU A 405 16.40 -4.91 -24.21
N LEU A 406 15.80 -4.25 -25.20
CA LEU A 406 15.80 -4.73 -26.58
C LEU A 406 17.22 -4.78 -27.17
N PRO A 407 17.54 -5.80 -28.00
CA PRO A 407 18.92 -6.13 -28.36
C PRO A 407 19.59 -5.04 -29.21
N THR A 408 18.86 -4.43 -30.15
CA THR A 408 19.42 -3.45 -31.08
C THR A 408 19.08 -2.02 -30.69
N ARG A 409 19.97 -1.06 -30.97
CA ARG A 409 19.71 0.38 -30.73
C ARG A 409 18.44 0.84 -31.44
N ALA A 410 18.24 0.40 -32.69
CA ALA A 410 17.04 0.73 -33.46
C ALA A 410 15.76 0.23 -32.78
N ALA A 411 15.74 -1.02 -32.28
CA ALA A 411 14.59 -1.56 -31.56
C ALA A 411 14.31 -0.80 -30.25
N ARG A 412 15.36 -0.45 -29.47
CA ARG A 412 15.21 0.36 -28.25
C ARG A 412 14.61 1.74 -28.55
N LEU A 413 15.10 2.41 -29.60
CA LEU A 413 14.58 3.72 -30.00
C LEU A 413 13.14 3.65 -30.49
N SER A 414 12.80 2.63 -31.28
CA SER A 414 11.44 2.37 -31.74
C SER A 414 10.49 2.15 -30.56
N ALA A 415 10.81 1.21 -29.66
CA ALA A 415 9.97 0.92 -28.50
C ALA A 415 9.83 2.14 -27.56
N MET A 416 10.88 2.95 -27.39
CA MET A 416 10.78 4.20 -26.62
C MET A 416 9.90 5.26 -27.30
N ALA A 417 9.85 5.29 -28.63
CA ALA A 417 8.92 6.12 -29.38
C ALA A 417 7.48 5.61 -29.19
N ASP A 418 7.26 4.30 -29.34
CA ASP A 418 5.95 3.66 -29.13
C ASP A 418 5.42 3.91 -27.70
N LEU A 419 6.27 3.78 -26.67
CA LEU A 419 5.90 4.09 -25.29
C LEU A 419 5.50 5.56 -25.11
N ARG A 420 6.20 6.48 -25.80
CA ARG A 420 5.90 7.92 -25.74
C ARG A 420 4.57 8.22 -26.38
N ASP A 421 4.28 7.62 -27.53
CA ASP A 421 3.04 7.81 -28.26
C ASP A 421 1.86 7.17 -27.52
N PHE A 422 2.05 5.98 -26.94
CA PHE A 422 1.10 5.36 -26.00
C PHE A 422 0.79 6.28 -24.81
N CYS A 423 1.82 6.81 -24.13
CA CYS A 423 1.63 7.74 -23.03
C CYS A 423 0.93 9.04 -23.46
N ARG A 424 1.21 9.55 -24.67
CA ARG A 424 0.55 10.74 -25.22
C ARG A 424 -0.94 10.47 -25.48
N SER A 425 -1.27 9.33 -26.10
CA SER A 425 -2.65 8.89 -26.31
C SER A 425 -3.40 8.79 -24.97
N ARG A 426 -2.85 8.09 -23.98
CA ARG A 426 -3.50 7.97 -22.66
C ARG A 426 -3.62 9.28 -21.90
N ARG A 427 -2.74 10.26 -22.14
CA ARG A 427 -2.91 11.62 -21.59
C ARG A 427 -4.12 12.33 -22.17
N ALA A 428 -4.36 12.22 -23.48
CA ALA A 428 -5.55 12.76 -24.13
C ALA A 428 -6.82 12.13 -23.53
N ASP A 429 -6.90 10.79 -23.52
CA ASP A 429 -8.03 10.07 -22.94
C ASP A 429 -8.28 10.44 -21.46
N THR A 430 -7.20 10.67 -20.70
CA THR A 430 -7.30 11.09 -19.30
C THR A 430 -7.81 12.52 -19.16
N ALA A 431 -7.38 13.42 -20.03
CA ALA A 431 -7.84 14.80 -20.05
C ALA A 431 -9.33 14.87 -20.39
N ASP A 432 -9.76 14.17 -21.44
CA ASP A 432 -11.16 14.11 -21.87
C ASP A 432 -12.04 13.51 -20.77
N ALA A 433 -11.59 12.43 -20.14
CA ALA A 433 -12.28 11.83 -19.00
C ALA A 433 -12.37 12.77 -17.80
N MET A 434 -11.30 13.50 -17.48
CA MET A 434 -11.29 14.47 -16.39
C MET A 434 -12.22 15.64 -16.67
N GLU A 435 -12.27 16.10 -17.91
CA GLU A 435 -13.21 17.10 -18.37
C GLU A 435 -14.64 16.59 -18.18
N ALA A 436 -14.95 15.41 -18.74
CA ALA A 436 -16.26 14.78 -18.60
C ALA A 436 -16.71 14.62 -17.14
N GLU A 437 -15.85 14.10 -16.27
CA GLU A 437 -16.15 13.95 -14.84
C GLU A 437 -16.33 15.30 -14.13
N SER A 438 -15.55 16.30 -14.50
CA SER A 438 -15.62 17.62 -13.88
C SER A 438 -16.91 18.33 -14.25
N TRP A 439 -17.36 18.16 -15.50
CA TRP A 439 -18.59 18.72 -16.04
C TRP A 439 -19.82 17.81 -15.87
N GLY A 440 -19.64 16.65 -15.23
CA GLY A 440 -20.74 15.73 -14.93
C GLY A 440 -21.39 15.14 -16.18
N PHE A 441 -20.67 15.05 -17.29
CA PHE A 441 -21.12 14.33 -18.48
C PHE A 441 -21.20 12.84 -18.17
N ALA A 442 -22.23 12.17 -18.70
CA ALA A 442 -22.35 10.74 -18.60
C ALA A 442 -21.11 10.10 -19.23
N ARG A 443 -20.45 9.18 -18.51
CA ARG A 443 -19.39 8.38 -19.12
C ARG A 443 -20.04 7.53 -20.20
N GLY A 444 -19.51 7.59 -21.42
CA GLY A 444 -19.80 6.58 -22.42
C GLY A 444 -19.53 5.18 -21.84
N PRO A 445 -20.25 4.14 -22.30
CA PRO A 445 -19.94 2.78 -21.90
C PRO A 445 -18.45 2.53 -22.17
N PRO A 446 -17.76 1.78 -21.29
CA PRO A 446 -16.37 1.42 -21.54
C PRO A 446 -16.29 0.75 -22.91
N GLU A 447 -15.40 1.24 -23.78
CA GLU A 447 -15.15 0.60 -25.07
C GLU A 447 -14.81 -0.87 -24.83
N HIS A 448 -15.57 -1.76 -25.45
CA HIS A 448 -15.29 -3.18 -25.40
C HIS A 448 -14.02 -3.45 -26.23
N SER A 449 -12.94 -3.89 -25.57
CA SER A 449 -11.76 -4.37 -26.27
C SER A 449 -12.14 -5.63 -27.07
N PRO A 450 -11.88 -5.70 -28.38
CA PRO A 450 -12.07 -6.93 -29.14
C PRO A 450 -11.19 -8.04 -28.55
N GLY A 451 -11.77 -9.25 -28.40
CA GLY A 451 -11.08 -10.41 -27.84
C GLY A 451 -11.24 -10.64 -26.33
N ILE A 452 -11.92 -9.73 -25.60
CA ILE A 452 -12.31 -9.96 -24.21
C ILE A 452 -13.75 -10.40 -24.15
N ALA A 453 -14.01 -11.58 -23.58
CA ALA A 453 -15.37 -12.00 -23.25
C ALA A 453 -15.64 -11.78 -21.76
N MET A 454 -16.88 -11.40 -21.44
CA MET A 454 -17.37 -11.28 -20.07
C MET A 454 -18.58 -12.19 -19.91
N THR A 455 -18.40 -13.30 -19.22
CA THR A 455 -19.46 -14.26 -18.95
C THR A 455 -20.02 -14.00 -17.56
N ALA A 456 -21.34 -13.76 -17.45
CA ALA A 456 -21.98 -13.62 -16.16
C ALA A 456 -21.99 -14.95 -15.40
N LEU A 457 -21.65 -14.93 -14.11
CA LEU A 457 -21.67 -16.09 -13.22
C LEU A 457 -22.96 -16.05 -12.41
N GLY A 458 -23.89 -16.93 -12.78
CA GLY A 458 -25.23 -17.02 -12.21
C GLY A 458 -26.34 -16.42 -13.08
N THR A 459 -27.60 -16.77 -12.77
CA THR A 459 -28.78 -16.10 -13.34
C THR A 459 -28.66 -14.60 -13.09
N PRO A 460 -28.99 -13.73 -14.06
CA PRO A 460 -29.06 -12.28 -13.86
C PRO A 460 -30.24 -11.95 -12.94
N ALA A 461 -30.17 -12.36 -11.69
CA ALA A 461 -30.85 -11.67 -10.63
C ALA A 461 -30.30 -10.25 -10.71
N SER A 462 -31.18 -9.29 -10.97
CA SER A 462 -30.87 -7.88 -10.87
C SER A 462 -30.29 -7.65 -9.48
N ARG A 463 -28.97 -7.77 -9.32
CA ARG A 463 -28.27 -7.13 -8.21
C ARG A 463 -28.84 -5.72 -8.26
N PRO A 464 -29.53 -5.23 -7.21
CA PRO A 464 -29.68 -3.81 -7.11
C PRO A 464 -28.24 -3.33 -7.24
N VAL A 465 -27.93 -2.64 -8.36
CA VAL A 465 -26.62 -2.02 -8.56
C VAL A 465 -26.36 -1.42 -7.22
N SER A 466 -25.42 -2.02 -6.47
CA SER A 466 -25.19 -1.63 -5.08
C SER A 466 -25.12 -0.14 -5.21
N SER A 467 -26.13 0.54 -4.65
CA SER A 467 -26.21 1.97 -4.68
C SER A 467 -25.17 2.35 -3.65
N ASN A 468 -23.93 2.05 -3.98
CA ASN A 468 -22.72 2.52 -3.40
C ASN A 468 -22.99 4.00 -3.49
N PRO A 469 -23.43 4.64 -2.40
CA PRO A 469 -23.88 5.99 -2.47
C PRO A 469 -22.59 6.71 -2.76
N THR A 470 -22.37 7.04 -4.03
CA THR A 470 -21.37 7.98 -4.46
C THR A 470 -21.70 9.23 -3.67
N ARG A 471 -21.10 9.37 -2.49
CA ARG A 471 -21.26 10.48 -1.55
C ARG A 471 -22.71 10.89 -1.30
N ASN A 472 -23.33 10.49 -0.18
CA ASN A 472 -24.45 11.20 0.46
C ASN A 472 -25.24 12.16 -0.48
N PHE A 473 -25.93 11.66 -1.49
CA PHE A 473 -26.93 12.46 -2.15
C PHE A 473 -28.10 12.47 -1.17
N ILE A 474 -28.20 13.53 -0.37
CA ILE A 474 -29.42 13.81 0.38
C ILE A 474 -30.52 13.95 -0.68
N PRO A 475 -31.55 13.09 -0.66
CA PRO A 475 -32.64 13.22 -1.62
C PRO A 475 -33.24 14.62 -1.49
N GLN A 476 -33.35 15.36 -2.59
CA GLN A 476 -33.81 16.76 -2.61
C GLN A 476 -35.14 16.98 -1.87
N HIS A 477 -35.99 15.94 -1.81
CA HIS A 477 -37.28 15.98 -1.13
C HIS A 477 -37.22 15.98 0.41
N ARG A 478 -36.04 15.77 1.03
CA ARG A 478 -35.88 15.75 2.50
C ARG A 478 -35.47 17.10 3.11
N VAL A 479 -35.37 18.17 2.30
CA VAL A 479 -35.04 19.52 2.77
C VAL A 479 -36.30 20.39 2.81
N LYS A 480 -36.75 20.76 4.01
CA LYS A 480 -37.91 21.65 4.21
C LYS A 480 -37.42 23.11 4.22
N LEU A 481 -37.86 23.92 3.25
CA LEU A 481 -37.43 25.31 3.06
C LEU A 481 -38.47 26.29 3.63
N THR A 482 -38.01 27.40 4.22
CA THR A 482 -38.86 28.48 4.74
C THR A 482 -38.43 29.81 4.09
N TYR A 483 -39.40 30.62 3.66
CA TYR A 483 -39.18 31.88 2.95
C TYR A 483 -38.83 33.04 3.90
N VAL A 484 -37.90 33.92 3.49
CA VAL A 484 -37.65 35.23 4.11
C VAL A 484 -37.41 36.26 3.00
N ALA A 485 -38.06 37.42 3.09
CA ALA A 485 -38.25 38.34 1.97
C ALA A 485 -37.10 39.31 1.65
N HIS A 486 -36.07 39.47 2.50
CA HIS A 486 -34.97 40.41 2.23
C HIS A 486 -33.65 40.03 2.91
N ILE A 487 -32.52 40.21 2.20
CA ILE A 487 -31.15 40.09 2.71
C ILE A 487 -30.32 41.25 2.13
N GLU A 488 -29.59 42.00 2.98
CA GLU A 488 -28.88 43.26 2.65
C GLU A 488 -27.35 43.12 2.46
N ASP A 489 -26.76 41.92 2.38
CA ASP A 489 -25.29 41.73 2.31
C ASP A 489 -24.88 40.72 1.21
N PRO A 490 -23.84 41.00 0.36
CA PRO A 490 -23.52 40.18 -0.80
C PRO A 490 -22.90 38.85 -0.37
N THR A 491 -23.59 37.77 -0.69
CA THR A 491 -23.62 36.57 0.14
C THR A 491 -22.65 35.46 -0.29
N PRO A 492 -22.17 34.62 0.65
CA PRO A 492 -21.63 33.28 0.42
C PRO A 492 -22.53 32.35 -0.43
N LEU A 493 -21.89 31.36 -1.06
CA LEU A 493 -22.37 30.37 -2.04
C LEU A 493 -23.64 29.56 -1.70
N GLU A 494 -24.25 29.76 -0.54
CA GLU A 494 -25.50 29.10 -0.12
C GLU A 494 -26.73 29.78 -0.75
N HIS A 495 -26.59 31.01 -1.26
CA HIS A 495 -27.69 31.81 -1.83
C HIS A 495 -27.79 31.83 -3.37
N LEU A 496 -26.88 31.18 -4.10
CA LEU A 496 -26.89 31.11 -5.57
C LEU A 496 -27.63 29.87 -6.13
N HIS A 497 -28.17 29.03 -5.25
CA HIS A 497 -28.92 27.84 -5.65
C HIS A 497 -30.33 28.15 -6.20
N THR A 498 -30.81 29.39 -6.09
CA THR A 498 -32.23 29.81 -6.21
C THR A 498 -32.66 30.52 -7.51
N THR A 499 -31.81 30.71 -8.53
CA THR A 499 -32.12 31.71 -9.58
C THR A 499 -32.01 31.27 -11.05
N VAL A 500 -32.33 30.02 -11.42
CA VAL A 500 -32.57 29.73 -12.85
C VAL A 500 -33.68 28.70 -13.01
N ASP A 501 -34.87 29.18 -13.39
CA ASP A 501 -35.91 28.35 -13.99
C ASP A 501 -35.58 28.18 -15.47
N LEU A 502 -35.15 26.98 -15.86
CA LEU A 502 -35.02 26.62 -17.27
C LEU A 502 -36.34 26.02 -17.76
N PRO A 503 -36.82 26.44 -18.95
CA PRO A 503 -38.18 26.13 -19.41
C PRO A 503 -38.43 24.65 -19.78
N GLN A 504 -37.44 23.75 -19.72
CA GLN A 504 -37.65 22.30 -19.90
C GLN A 504 -36.71 21.44 -19.03
N PRO A 505 -37.21 20.42 -18.30
CA PRO A 505 -36.41 19.53 -17.44
C PRO A 505 -35.51 18.51 -18.18
N TRP A 506 -35.51 18.47 -19.51
CA TRP A 506 -34.97 17.35 -20.29
C TRP A 506 -34.04 17.80 -21.42
N SER A 507 -32.76 17.99 -21.07
CA SER A 507 -31.58 17.54 -21.85
C SER A 507 -30.28 17.68 -21.04
N LEU A 508 -30.34 17.39 -19.73
CA LEU A 508 -29.17 17.36 -18.85
C LEU A 508 -28.05 16.36 -19.22
N PRO A 509 -28.26 15.29 -20.03
CA PRO A 509 -27.14 14.42 -20.43
C PRO A 509 -26.07 15.16 -21.24
N GLU A 510 -26.45 16.19 -21.99
CA GLU A 510 -25.55 16.92 -22.90
C GLU A 510 -25.03 18.24 -22.31
N LEU A 511 -25.75 18.85 -21.36
CA LEU A 511 -25.40 20.16 -20.78
C LEU A 511 -24.66 20.08 -19.43
N GLY A 512 -24.48 18.89 -18.87
CA GLY A 512 -23.87 18.69 -17.56
C GLY A 512 -24.78 19.15 -16.41
N THR A 513 -24.42 18.80 -15.17
CA THR A 513 -25.23 19.17 -13.99
C THR A 513 -25.14 20.68 -13.69
N LYS A 514 -26.16 21.29 -13.06
CA LYS A 514 -26.08 22.69 -12.56
C LYS A 514 -24.83 22.93 -11.68
N GLU A 515 -24.43 21.90 -10.92
CA GLU A 515 -23.19 21.96 -10.13
C GLU A 515 -21.93 21.96 -11.00
N ALA A 516 -21.93 21.24 -12.12
CA ALA A 516 -20.84 21.25 -13.09
C ALA A 516 -20.67 22.62 -13.74
N LEU A 517 -21.73 23.34 -14.08
CA LEU A 517 -21.62 24.72 -14.59
C LEU A 517 -20.92 25.65 -13.59
N LEU A 518 -21.19 25.47 -12.29
CA LEU A 518 -20.64 26.33 -11.23
C LEU A 518 -19.23 25.89 -10.76
N ARG A 519 -18.90 24.60 -10.83
CA ARG A 519 -17.70 24.02 -10.20
C ARG A 519 -16.81 23.22 -11.15
N GLY A 520 -17.24 22.97 -12.38
CA GLY A 520 -16.54 22.13 -13.36
C GLY A 520 -15.11 22.56 -13.58
N GLY A 521 -14.88 23.84 -13.89
CA GLY A 521 -13.52 24.38 -14.02
C GLY A 521 -12.65 24.20 -12.76
N ARG A 522 -13.21 24.38 -11.56
CA ARG A 522 -12.46 24.16 -10.29
C ARG A 522 -12.16 22.69 -10.04
N ARG A 523 -13.11 21.79 -10.34
CA ARG A 523 -12.95 20.33 -10.24
C ARG A 523 -11.88 19.85 -11.21
N PHE A 524 -11.91 20.33 -12.45
CA PHE A 524 -10.93 20.03 -13.48
C PHE A 524 -9.54 20.48 -13.07
N LEU A 525 -9.38 21.75 -12.65
CA LEU A 525 -8.09 22.27 -12.18
C LEU A 525 -7.56 21.49 -10.96
N ALA A 526 -8.44 21.06 -10.04
CA ALA A 526 -8.05 20.24 -8.91
C ALA A 526 -7.60 18.84 -9.35
N ALA A 527 -8.30 18.21 -10.29
CA ALA A 527 -7.93 16.92 -10.88
C ALA A 527 -6.61 17.02 -11.65
N ALA A 528 -6.42 18.06 -12.47
CA ALA A 528 -5.19 18.35 -13.21
C ALA A 528 -3.99 18.55 -12.28
N ARG A 529 -4.17 19.31 -11.18
CA ARG A 529 -3.12 19.46 -10.15
C ARG A 529 -2.77 18.14 -9.47
N ARG A 530 -3.75 17.25 -9.24
CA ARG A 530 -3.49 15.90 -8.70
C ARG A 530 -2.70 15.06 -9.69
N GLN A 531 -3.09 15.07 -10.97
CA GLN A 531 -2.37 14.39 -12.05
C GLN A 531 -0.94 14.89 -12.22
N GLN A 532 -0.72 16.20 -12.14
CA GLN A 532 0.63 16.76 -12.22
C GLN A 532 1.53 16.28 -11.06
N LYS A 533 0.97 16.10 -9.86
CA LYS A 533 1.71 15.61 -8.68
C LYS A 533 1.92 14.10 -8.69
N LYS A 534 0.91 13.35 -9.12
CA LYS A 534 0.91 11.89 -9.17
C LYS A 534 0.23 11.46 -10.48
N PRO A 535 0.99 11.38 -11.59
CA PRO A 535 0.44 10.97 -12.87
C PRO A 535 -0.21 9.60 -12.77
N GLN A 536 -1.46 9.52 -13.22
CA GLN A 536 -2.28 8.33 -13.27
C GLN A 536 -3.11 8.41 -14.55
N LEU A 537 -2.53 7.92 -15.65
CA LEU A 537 -3.19 7.93 -16.96
C LEU A 537 -4.19 6.77 -17.01
N ARG A 538 -5.38 7.01 -17.55
CA ARG A 538 -6.39 5.97 -17.73
C ARG A 538 -5.88 4.93 -18.71
N LEU A 539 -6.29 3.69 -18.52
CA LEU A 539 -6.12 2.61 -19.49
C LEU A 539 -7.48 2.37 -20.17
N ARG A 540 -7.47 1.91 -21.42
CA ARG A 540 -8.67 1.51 -22.18
C ARG A 540 -9.05 0.06 -21.85
N GLY A 541 -10.22 -0.35 -22.32
CA GLY A 541 -10.72 -1.71 -22.15
C GLY A 541 -11.12 -2.06 -20.71
N VAL A 542 -11.32 -3.36 -20.49
CA VAL A 542 -11.63 -3.93 -19.18
C VAL A 542 -10.35 -4.01 -18.35
N GLY A 543 -10.38 -3.49 -17.12
CA GLY A 543 -9.27 -3.63 -16.19
C GLY A 543 -9.70 -3.33 -14.77
N GLY A 544 -9.08 -3.99 -13.80
CA GLY A 544 -9.41 -3.87 -12.38
C GLY A 544 -8.20 -4.11 -11.50
N ALA A 545 -8.43 -4.08 -10.19
CA ALA A 545 -7.50 -4.63 -9.21
C ALA A 545 -8.25 -5.68 -8.40
N CYS A 546 -7.67 -6.86 -8.32
CA CYS A 546 -8.25 -8.04 -7.72
C CYS A 546 -7.31 -8.59 -6.66
N PHE A 547 -7.87 -9.24 -5.64
CA PHE A 547 -7.04 -10.01 -4.71
C PHE A 547 -6.50 -11.25 -5.41
N ALA A 548 -5.21 -11.53 -5.24
CA ALA A 548 -4.62 -12.75 -5.74
C ALA A 548 -5.06 -13.94 -4.87
N LEU A 549 -5.41 -15.05 -5.53
CA LEU A 549 -5.65 -16.35 -4.90
C LEU A 549 -4.93 -17.43 -5.71
N PRO A 550 -4.46 -18.53 -5.11
CA PRO A 550 -3.91 -19.65 -5.86
C PRO A 550 -5.03 -20.45 -6.55
N ASP A 551 -4.69 -21.22 -7.59
CA ASP A 551 -5.62 -22.11 -8.28
C ASP A 551 -6.18 -23.19 -7.35
N LEU A 552 -7.43 -22.97 -6.95
CA LEU A 552 -8.16 -23.82 -6.01
C LEU A 552 -8.50 -25.19 -6.59
N TRP A 553 -8.67 -25.24 -7.92
CA TRP A 553 -9.17 -26.43 -8.60
C TRP A 553 -8.05 -27.25 -9.25
N GLY A 554 -6.86 -26.66 -9.37
CA GLY A 554 -5.73 -27.27 -10.06
C GLY A 554 -5.99 -27.51 -11.55
N LYS A 555 -6.86 -26.69 -12.16
CA LYS A 555 -7.34 -26.82 -13.54
C LYS A 555 -6.62 -25.88 -14.51
N LEU A 556 -5.87 -24.90 -14.01
CA LEU A 556 -5.04 -24.06 -14.86
C LEU A 556 -3.84 -24.90 -15.37
N GLU A 557 -3.79 -25.09 -16.67
CA GLU A 557 -2.83 -26.00 -17.32
C GLU A 557 -1.47 -25.32 -17.53
N GLU A 558 -1.48 -24.01 -17.81
CA GLU A 558 -0.28 -23.25 -18.14
C GLU A 558 0.18 -22.31 -17.00
N PRO A 559 1.49 -22.01 -16.90
CA PRO A 559 2.04 -21.11 -15.87
C PRO A 559 1.46 -19.70 -15.85
N GLN A 560 1.09 -19.16 -17.01
CA GLN A 560 0.58 -17.80 -17.20
C GLN A 560 -0.92 -17.77 -17.50
N GLN A 561 -1.65 -18.82 -17.10
CA GLN A 561 -3.11 -18.78 -17.09
C GLN A 561 -3.64 -18.31 -15.74
N CYS A 562 -4.82 -17.72 -15.78
CA CYS A 562 -5.56 -17.30 -14.59
C CYS A 562 -7.07 -17.36 -14.81
N HIS A 563 -7.85 -17.26 -13.73
CA HIS A 563 -9.27 -16.89 -13.80
C HIS A 563 -9.46 -15.51 -13.18
N ILE A 564 -10.12 -14.60 -13.88
CA ILE A 564 -10.47 -13.28 -13.34
C ILE A 564 -11.96 -13.20 -13.11
N ILE A 565 -12.37 -13.10 -11.84
CA ILE A 565 -13.76 -12.92 -11.43
C ILE A 565 -13.91 -11.50 -10.93
N ARG A 566 -14.80 -10.71 -11.53
CA ARG A 566 -15.06 -9.34 -11.13
C ARG A 566 -16.55 -9.02 -11.22
N GLU A 567 -17.09 -8.50 -10.13
CA GLU A 567 -18.50 -8.12 -10.03
C GLU A 567 -19.47 -9.24 -10.47
N GLY A 568 -19.13 -10.50 -10.18
CA GLY A 568 -19.92 -11.67 -10.59
C GLY A 568 -19.79 -12.03 -12.07
N ARG A 569 -18.74 -11.58 -12.75
CA ARG A 569 -18.44 -11.93 -14.15
C ARG A 569 -17.07 -12.54 -14.27
N CYS A 570 -16.95 -13.62 -15.03
CA CYS A 570 -15.68 -14.17 -15.47
C CYS A 570 -15.22 -13.36 -16.70
N ILE A 571 -14.01 -12.81 -16.62
CA ILE A 571 -13.37 -12.09 -17.73
C ILE A 571 -12.41 -13.08 -18.39
N THR A 572 -12.47 -13.24 -19.70
CA THR A 572 -11.58 -14.13 -20.44
C THR A 572 -10.87 -13.42 -21.60
N GLY A 573 -9.70 -13.93 -21.98
CA GLY A 573 -8.81 -13.37 -22.99
C GLY A 573 -7.48 -12.83 -22.41
N PRO A 574 -6.62 -12.26 -23.26
CA PRO A 574 -5.30 -11.80 -22.86
C PRO A 574 -5.37 -10.54 -21.99
N VAL A 575 -4.58 -10.53 -20.92
CA VAL A 575 -4.52 -9.43 -19.95
C VAL A 575 -3.09 -9.13 -19.53
N ALA A 576 -2.75 -7.84 -19.45
CA ALA A 576 -1.52 -7.41 -18.79
C ALA A 576 -1.76 -7.40 -17.28
N VAL A 577 -0.92 -8.09 -16.50
CA VAL A 577 -1.03 -8.19 -15.04
C VAL A 577 0.22 -7.64 -14.34
N TRP A 578 0.05 -6.99 -13.20
CA TRP A 578 1.17 -6.50 -12.39
C TRP A 578 0.77 -6.25 -10.93
N ARG A 579 1.76 -6.18 -10.03
CA ARG A 579 1.57 -5.76 -8.63
C ARG A 579 2.29 -4.44 -8.38
N ASN A 580 1.74 -3.59 -7.52
CA ASN A 580 2.46 -2.38 -7.08
C ASN A 580 3.24 -2.66 -5.78
N PRO A 581 4.48 -2.14 -5.63
CA PRO A 581 5.21 -1.34 -6.62
C PRO A 581 5.78 -2.19 -7.76
N VAL A 582 5.74 -1.65 -8.98
CA VAL A 582 6.45 -2.24 -10.14
C VAL A 582 7.87 -1.69 -10.13
N MET A 583 8.85 -2.56 -9.89
CA MET A 583 10.26 -2.19 -9.72
C MET A 583 11.16 -2.77 -10.81
N LEU A 584 10.77 -3.90 -11.40
CA LEU A 584 11.49 -4.60 -12.45
C LEU A 584 10.65 -4.73 -13.72
N PRO A 585 11.30 -4.90 -14.89
CA PRO A 585 10.62 -5.24 -16.16
C PRO A 585 9.68 -6.45 -16.06
N SER A 586 10.07 -7.45 -15.28
CA SER A 586 9.33 -8.70 -15.08
C SER A 586 8.14 -8.57 -14.14
N ASP A 587 8.01 -7.46 -13.40
CA ASP A 587 6.88 -7.26 -12.46
C ASP A 587 5.55 -6.97 -13.19
N ILE A 588 5.59 -6.86 -14.52
CA ILE A 588 4.43 -6.86 -15.41
C ILE A 588 4.56 -8.02 -16.41
N GLU A 589 3.50 -8.79 -16.57
CA GLU A 589 3.41 -9.92 -17.50
C GLU A 589 2.13 -9.87 -18.34
N ILE A 590 2.07 -10.68 -19.39
CA ILE A 590 0.82 -10.97 -20.12
C ILE A 590 0.39 -12.37 -19.72
N TRP A 591 -0.81 -12.48 -19.18
CA TRP A 591 -1.45 -13.74 -18.83
C TRP A 591 -2.68 -13.97 -19.70
N GLU A 592 -3.07 -15.22 -19.84
CA GLU A 592 -4.32 -15.62 -20.48
C GLU A 592 -5.38 -15.86 -19.40
N SER A 593 -6.44 -15.06 -19.39
CA SER A 593 -7.58 -15.31 -18.51
C SER A 593 -8.51 -16.31 -19.19
N VAL A 594 -8.64 -17.50 -18.62
CA VAL A 594 -9.41 -18.61 -19.21
C VAL A 594 -10.77 -18.77 -18.50
N PRO A 595 -11.78 -19.37 -19.18
CA PRO A 595 -13.06 -19.67 -18.54
C PRO A 595 -12.87 -20.48 -17.25
N LEU A 596 -13.80 -20.29 -16.31
CA LEU A 596 -13.88 -21.16 -15.12
C LEU A 596 -14.14 -22.62 -15.54
N PRO A 597 -13.64 -23.60 -14.79
CA PRO A 597 -13.93 -25.00 -15.08
C PRO A 597 -15.41 -25.31 -14.79
N ASP A 598 -15.97 -26.28 -15.52
CA ASP A 598 -17.41 -26.61 -15.46
C ASP A 598 -17.86 -27.07 -14.05
N ASP A 599 -16.93 -27.57 -13.24
CA ASP A 599 -17.15 -28.03 -11.86
C ASP A 599 -17.03 -26.90 -10.80
N ALA A 600 -16.75 -25.65 -11.20
CA ALA A 600 -16.71 -24.50 -10.28
C ALA A 600 -18.11 -24.02 -9.90
N THR A 601 -18.65 -24.56 -8.81
CA THR A 601 -19.98 -24.23 -8.26
C THR A 601 -20.02 -22.92 -7.47
N LEU A 602 -18.95 -22.62 -6.74
CA LEU A 602 -18.86 -21.48 -5.84
C LEU A 602 -17.50 -20.78 -6.01
N VAL A 603 -17.50 -19.51 -6.44
CA VAL A 603 -16.27 -18.78 -6.78
C VAL A 603 -16.10 -17.45 -6.03
N PRO A 604 -14.86 -17.08 -5.66
CA PRO A 604 -14.59 -15.81 -5.01
C PRO A 604 -14.69 -14.65 -6.01
N ASN A 605 -15.42 -13.60 -5.62
CA ASN A 605 -15.64 -12.39 -6.40
C ASN A 605 -14.48 -11.39 -6.25
N ASN A 606 -14.25 -10.57 -7.28
CA ASN A 606 -13.21 -9.53 -7.31
C ASN A 606 -11.80 -10.08 -7.00
N CYS A 607 -11.53 -11.26 -7.55
CA CYS A 607 -10.30 -12.03 -7.37
C CYS A 607 -9.67 -12.37 -8.73
N ILE A 608 -8.37 -12.59 -8.69
CA ILE A 608 -7.60 -13.24 -9.76
C ILE A 608 -7.02 -14.51 -9.19
N ILE A 609 -7.37 -15.63 -9.80
CA ILE A 609 -6.98 -16.97 -9.40
C ILE A 609 -5.80 -17.37 -10.30
N CYS A 610 -4.62 -17.49 -9.70
CA CYS A 610 -3.35 -17.64 -10.37
C CYS A 610 -2.94 -19.12 -10.47
N SER A 611 -2.43 -19.53 -11.62
CA SER A 611 -1.91 -20.90 -11.83
C SER A 611 -0.83 -21.28 -10.82
N CYS A 612 -0.96 -22.48 -10.24
CA CYS A 612 0.09 -23.12 -9.45
C CYS A 612 1.04 -23.99 -10.31
N LYS A 613 0.96 -23.93 -11.65
CA LYS A 613 1.96 -24.55 -12.55
C LYS A 613 3.16 -23.65 -12.79
N GLY A 614 3.00 -22.34 -12.52
CA GLY A 614 4.02 -21.32 -12.62
C GLY A 614 4.34 -20.65 -11.29
N MET A 615 4.98 -19.49 -11.37
CA MET A 615 5.23 -18.62 -10.22
C MET A 615 3.96 -17.89 -9.75
N GLY A 616 2.93 -17.78 -10.59
CA GLY A 616 1.71 -17.03 -10.28
C GLY A 616 2.03 -15.61 -9.78
N VAL A 617 1.45 -15.22 -8.65
CA VAL A 617 1.67 -13.88 -8.06
C VAL A 617 3.11 -13.65 -7.57
N LEU A 618 3.89 -14.70 -7.29
CA LEU A 618 5.31 -14.55 -6.91
C LEU A 618 6.13 -13.93 -8.05
N ALA A 619 5.72 -14.11 -9.31
CA ALA A 619 6.37 -13.45 -10.44
C ALA A 619 6.20 -11.92 -10.40
N LEU A 620 5.14 -11.44 -9.75
CA LEU A 620 4.73 -10.04 -9.74
C LEU A 620 5.33 -9.33 -8.53
N ALA A 621 6.59 -8.92 -8.65
CA ALA A 621 7.37 -8.27 -7.59
C ALA A 621 7.53 -9.11 -6.32
N GLY A 622 7.49 -10.44 -6.40
CA GLY A 622 7.57 -11.34 -5.23
C GLY A 622 6.32 -11.27 -4.36
N GLY A 623 5.12 -11.27 -4.98
CA GLY A 623 3.86 -11.26 -4.25
C GLY A 623 3.48 -12.60 -3.65
N ASP A 624 2.51 -12.58 -2.76
CA ASP A 624 1.94 -13.74 -2.08
C ASP A 624 0.40 -13.70 -2.13
N TYR A 625 -0.27 -14.58 -1.39
CA TYR A 625 -1.72 -14.66 -1.31
C TYR A 625 -2.25 -14.20 0.05
N ASP A 626 -1.50 -13.37 0.78
CA ASP A 626 -1.87 -12.92 2.13
C ASP A 626 -2.76 -11.65 2.17
N GLY A 627 -3.21 -11.22 0.99
CA GLY A 627 -4.03 -10.03 0.74
C GLY A 627 -3.46 -9.12 -0.35
N ASP A 628 -2.49 -9.58 -1.12
CA ASP A 628 -1.94 -8.86 -2.25
C ASP A 628 -2.97 -8.58 -3.34
N VAL A 629 -2.84 -7.40 -3.92
CA VAL A 629 -3.71 -6.91 -4.98
C VAL A 629 -2.95 -6.88 -6.29
N VAL A 630 -3.43 -7.65 -7.26
CA VAL A 630 -2.94 -7.68 -8.63
C VAL A 630 -3.83 -6.82 -9.50
N PHE A 631 -3.19 -5.94 -10.27
CA PHE A 631 -3.85 -5.11 -11.26
C PHE A 631 -3.83 -5.84 -12.59
N PHE A 632 -4.92 -5.73 -13.35
CA PHE A 632 -5.01 -6.30 -14.69
C PHE A 632 -5.64 -5.31 -15.69
N SER A 633 -5.23 -5.38 -16.96
CA SER A 633 -5.77 -4.54 -18.01
C SER A 633 -5.79 -5.27 -19.35
N SER A 634 -6.88 -5.10 -20.10
CA SER A 634 -7.03 -5.51 -21.50
C SER A 634 -6.84 -4.34 -22.48
N ASP A 635 -6.15 -3.29 -22.05
CA ASP A 635 -5.72 -2.20 -22.92
C ASP A 635 -4.79 -2.77 -24.00
N ARG A 636 -5.26 -2.75 -25.25
CA ARG A 636 -4.58 -3.35 -26.39
C ARG A 636 -3.18 -2.76 -26.60
N ASP A 637 -3.02 -1.45 -26.45
CA ASP A 637 -1.73 -0.78 -26.66
C ASP A 637 -0.72 -1.23 -25.59
N LEU A 638 -1.20 -1.45 -24.35
CA LEU A 638 -0.38 -1.99 -23.27
C LEU A 638 0.02 -3.45 -23.54
N LEU A 639 -0.93 -4.28 -23.95
CA LEU A 639 -0.69 -5.69 -24.30
C LEU A 639 0.35 -5.81 -25.43
N GLU A 640 0.15 -5.08 -26.53
CA GLU A 640 1.07 -5.07 -27.67
C GLU A 640 2.47 -4.60 -27.25
N PHE A 641 2.56 -3.56 -26.42
CA PHE A 641 3.85 -3.08 -25.92
C PHE A 641 4.57 -4.14 -25.07
N VAL A 642 3.88 -4.75 -24.10
CA VAL A 642 4.46 -5.75 -23.20
C VAL A 642 4.87 -7.02 -23.97
N ALA A 643 4.12 -7.39 -25.02
CA ALA A 643 4.44 -8.53 -25.88
C ALA A 643 5.70 -8.27 -26.73
N ASN A 644 5.82 -7.08 -27.30
CA ASN A 644 6.91 -6.72 -28.22
C ASN A 644 8.22 -6.35 -27.50
N ALA A 645 8.15 -5.96 -26.23
CA ALA A 645 9.29 -5.68 -25.39
C ALA A 645 9.38 -6.75 -24.28
N PRO A 646 9.81 -7.99 -24.60
CA PRO A 646 9.94 -9.04 -23.61
C PRO A 646 10.86 -8.57 -22.47
N ASP A 647 10.69 -9.16 -21.29
CA ASP A 647 11.42 -8.78 -20.08
C ASP A 647 12.95 -8.84 -20.22
N GLY A 648 13.49 -9.38 -21.33
CA GLY A 648 14.91 -9.47 -21.69
C GLY A 648 15.72 -10.32 -20.70
N LEU A 649 15.04 -10.84 -19.69
CA LEU A 649 15.54 -11.43 -18.48
C LEU A 649 14.76 -12.72 -18.30
N HIS A 650 14.88 -13.65 -19.26
CA HIS A 650 14.59 -15.03 -18.94
C HIS A 650 15.40 -15.37 -17.68
N HIS A 651 14.66 -15.60 -16.60
CA HIS A 651 15.06 -15.70 -15.19
C HIS A 651 16.27 -16.62 -14.91
N ARG A 652 16.73 -17.38 -15.91
CA ARG A 652 17.79 -18.37 -15.84
C ARG A 652 19.20 -17.78 -15.80
N SER A 653 19.49 -16.61 -16.39
CA SER A 653 20.88 -16.11 -16.49
C SER A 653 21.37 -15.35 -15.24
N TRP A 654 20.47 -14.65 -14.52
CA TRP A 654 20.85 -13.88 -13.33
C TRP A 654 20.92 -14.73 -12.05
N GLN A 655 20.04 -15.71 -11.88
CA GLN A 655 20.07 -16.58 -10.69
C GLN A 655 21.27 -17.54 -10.67
N SER A 656 21.78 -17.97 -11.84
CA SER A 656 23.02 -18.74 -11.93
C SER A 656 24.25 -17.92 -11.58
N GLY A 657 24.27 -16.62 -11.90
CA GLY A 657 25.38 -15.71 -11.56
C GLY A 657 25.46 -15.39 -10.07
N LEU A 658 24.33 -15.24 -9.38
CA LEU A 658 24.29 -14.91 -7.95
C LEU A 658 24.52 -16.10 -7.01
N ARG A 659 24.37 -17.35 -7.48
CA ARG A 659 24.64 -18.56 -6.67
C ARG A 659 26.09 -19.04 -6.73
N GLY A 660 26.90 -18.53 -7.66
CA GLY A 660 28.33 -18.86 -7.78
C GLY A 660 29.27 -18.09 -6.85
N GLY A 661 28.75 -17.11 -6.09
CA GLY A 661 29.51 -16.34 -5.11
C GLY A 661 28.99 -16.58 -3.69
N ARG A 662 29.41 -17.67 -3.06
CA ARG A 662 29.39 -17.85 -1.61
C ARG A 662 30.80 -18.11 -1.12
#